data_AF-A0A286GU86-F1
#
_entry.id   AF-A0A286GU86-F1
#
_cell.length_a   1.000
_cell.length_b   1.000
_cell.length_c   1.000
_cell.angle_alpha   90.00
_cell.angle_beta   90.00
_cell.angle_gamma   90.00
#
_symmetry.space_group_name_H-M   'P 1'
#
loop_
_entity.id
_entity.type
_entity.pdbx_description
1 polymer ?
#
loop_
_entity_poly.entity_id
_entity_poly.type
_entity_poly.pdbx_seq_one_letter_code
_entity_poly.pdbx_strand_id
1 'polypeptide(L)'
;MVMKKFILLSFFSLVYLRASAQHRDSMLEDSILYWITWVPPKPWKPLTADGRTLTVGQKAEMYKLVDWMMQSYHPVGGVGSFKSVLNVRTSSDFKDYRPHSYYLDFRVWDVSYDKRDANGNFTAVSETYKKFPVGFNQLPSNPIEFLNGPQVCYFTWQAQDDKSRLAANDPYKHADPKISATCAPFIVRNRAVILAPNNQLPFHRVTVGEFLDACESALPYALGVAKAHKDPKYQDGMEADYARYRTWIRKWKHVYAGKLDQPATVVDDPVTLSGTFDADVDPFRKLAETASYEIWKMNPDVFEKAKQDKPLFITFTIPFWTRADGIQKYELYQALTQNVNYHYIYDYFFDPVKVKGKVYKPADEPGMLKRLSSYKGKLPDGTRVGMATGSSNRPSITKASTKPAPGLLLDDNFTSAPVGRMPVGWYVRSVGQPSSIQTIQEFDGNWLRLGSNATFPTTLPTLLPENFTLDLDVVTVSDFAGRTGGQLLIHFSNGTGYSVNGDEVLRPDRITLDLKLIAGSDADRLAASNFRGGIELEMHEAGGANSERNREGLYLKKPLPDFTSRRTKIHVTLELKGGQCAVFINNKKVVDPTELKLSYDSNCRRCGLSAGKPFSLLNFRNVDNTGADFPVYIGNVKLIKK
;
A
#
# COMPACT_ATOMS: atom_id res chain seq x y z
N MET A 1 -57.11 -22.16 36.92
CA MET A 1 -55.90 -22.93 37.28
C MET A 1 -55.09 -23.20 36.02
N VAL A 2 -54.48 -22.17 35.43
CA VAL A 2 -53.61 -22.27 34.23
C VAL A 2 -52.64 -21.09 34.27
N MET A 3 -51.34 -21.38 34.33
CA MET A 3 -50.20 -20.59 33.82
C MET A 3 -48.95 -20.95 34.61
N LYS A 4 -48.03 -21.67 33.96
CA LYS A 4 -46.57 -21.63 34.22
C LYS A 4 -45.90 -22.51 33.17
N LYS A 5 -45.18 -21.87 32.24
CA LYS A 5 -44.03 -22.37 31.45
C LYS A 5 -43.96 -21.63 30.10
N PHE A 6 -43.45 -20.39 30.08
CA PHE A 6 -42.98 -19.75 28.84
C PHE A 6 -42.02 -18.59 29.17
N ILE A 7 -40.97 -18.84 29.96
CA ILE A 7 -39.84 -17.89 30.11
C ILE A 7 -38.56 -18.73 30.23
N LEU A 8 -38.07 -19.29 29.12
CA LEU A 8 -36.68 -19.77 29.04
C LEU A 8 -36.15 -19.92 27.60
N LEU A 9 -36.68 -19.16 26.63
CA LEU A 9 -36.19 -19.22 25.23
C LEU A 9 -35.64 -17.90 24.67
N SER A 10 -35.68 -16.80 25.41
CA SER A 10 -35.20 -15.49 24.92
C SER A 10 -33.79 -15.10 25.39
N PHE A 11 -33.11 -15.95 26.17
CA PHE A 11 -31.74 -15.67 26.65
C PHE A 11 -30.63 -16.39 25.86
N PHE A 12 -30.98 -17.32 24.96
CA PHE A 12 -30.00 -18.05 24.13
C PHE A 12 -29.78 -17.44 22.74
N SER A 13 -30.57 -16.45 22.34
CA SER A 13 -30.49 -15.80 21.02
C SER A 13 -29.64 -14.52 21.00
N LEU A 14 -29.21 -13.98 22.15
CA LEU A 14 -28.38 -12.75 22.20
C LEU A 14 -26.86 -13.00 22.11
N VAL A 15 -26.38 -14.24 22.28
CA VAL A 15 -24.94 -14.55 22.25
C VAL A 15 -24.44 -14.86 20.82
N TYR A 16 -25.32 -15.10 19.86
CA TYR A 16 -24.95 -15.52 18.50
C TYR A 16 -24.63 -14.38 17.50
N LEU A 17 -24.84 -13.11 17.85
CA LEU A 17 -24.71 -12.00 16.88
C LEU A 17 -23.33 -11.31 16.82
N ARG A 18 -22.36 -11.67 17.67
CA ARG A 18 -21.03 -11.02 17.68
C ARG A 18 -19.92 -11.76 16.90
N ALA A 19 -20.17 -12.94 16.34
CA ALA A 19 -19.17 -13.71 15.58
C ALA A 19 -19.00 -13.29 14.10
N SER A 20 -19.63 -12.19 13.65
CA SER A 20 -19.57 -11.70 12.25
C SER A 20 -18.45 -10.67 11.98
N ALA A 21 -17.58 -10.40 12.95
CA ALA A 21 -16.44 -9.48 12.77
C ALA A 21 -15.31 -10.10 11.92
N GLN A 22 -15.19 -11.44 11.95
CA GLN A 22 -14.10 -12.24 11.35
C GLN A 22 -13.89 -12.08 9.83
N HIS A 23 -14.88 -11.56 9.11
CA HIS A 23 -14.86 -11.41 7.63
C HIS A 23 -14.67 -9.98 7.11
N ARG A 24 -14.71 -8.95 7.96
CA ARG A 24 -14.95 -7.58 7.46
C ARG A 24 -13.74 -6.94 6.77
N ASP A 25 -12.53 -7.21 7.28
CA ASP A 25 -11.28 -6.61 6.77
C ASP A 25 -10.82 -7.29 5.47
N SER A 26 -10.95 -8.62 5.40
CA SER A 26 -10.60 -9.41 4.21
C SER A 26 -11.52 -9.19 3.01
N MET A 27 -12.79 -8.88 3.24
CA MET A 27 -13.72 -8.56 2.16
C MET A 27 -13.43 -7.18 1.57
N LEU A 28 -12.88 -6.26 2.35
CA LEU A 28 -12.70 -4.87 1.96
C LEU A 28 -11.44 -4.61 1.14
N GLU A 29 -10.29 -5.21 1.49
CA GLU A 29 -9.05 -5.03 0.72
C GLU A 29 -9.26 -5.32 -0.77
N ASP A 30 -10.02 -6.37 -1.08
CA ASP A 30 -10.37 -6.74 -2.46
C ASP A 30 -11.70 -6.15 -2.95
N SER A 31 -12.30 -5.18 -2.24
CA SER A 31 -13.56 -4.57 -2.66
C SER A 31 -13.33 -3.33 -3.53
N ILE A 32 -14.02 -3.28 -4.66
CA ILE A 32 -14.26 -2.03 -5.37
C ILE A 32 -15.34 -1.26 -4.61
N LEU A 33 -14.99 -0.07 -4.11
CA LEU A 33 -15.90 0.85 -3.45
C LEU A 33 -16.18 2.05 -4.35
N TYR A 34 -16.83 3.06 -3.79
CA TYR A 34 -17.35 4.21 -4.51
C TYR A 34 -16.53 5.47 -4.26
N TRP A 35 -16.78 6.47 -5.09
CA TRP A 35 -16.33 7.83 -4.86
C TRP A 35 -17.37 8.58 -4.00
N ILE A 36 -16.92 9.16 -2.90
CA ILE A 36 -17.67 10.16 -2.14
C ILE A 36 -17.72 11.41 -3.02
N THR A 37 -18.76 11.47 -3.86
CA THR A 37 -18.95 12.60 -4.77
C THR A 37 -19.64 13.73 -4.05
N TRP A 38 -18.91 14.80 -3.78
CA TRP A 38 -19.49 16.13 -3.54
C TRP A 38 -19.21 16.98 -4.78
N VAL A 39 -20.02 16.80 -5.82
CA VAL A 39 -20.00 17.72 -6.95
C VAL A 39 -20.88 18.91 -6.55
N PRO A 40 -20.33 20.12 -6.37
CA PRO A 40 -21.16 21.27 -6.08
C PRO A 40 -22.15 21.50 -7.23
N PRO A 41 -23.41 21.85 -6.91
CA PRO A 41 -24.45 22.01 -7.91
C PRO A 41 -24.07 23.09 -8.93
N LYS A 42 -24.38 22.83 -10.20
CA LYS A 42 -24.28 23.83 -11.27
C LYS A 42 -25.39 24.89 -11.10
N PRO A 43 -25.19 26.15 -11.52
CA PRO A 43 -23.99 26.69 -12.15
C PRO A 43 -22.85 26.95 -11.15
N TRP A 44 -21.61 26.77 -11.60
CA TRP A 44 -20.45 27.02 -10.74
C TRP A 44 -20.24 28.53 -10.54
N LYS A 45 -19.99 28.94 -9.30
CA LYS A 45 -19.57 30.30 -8.97
C LYS A 45 -18.04 30.40 -8.93
N PRO A 46 -17.44 31.55 -9.30
CA PRO A 46 -16.03 31.81 -9.06
C PRO A 46 -15.66 31.58 -7.59
N LEU A 47 -14.43 31.16 -7.32
CA LEU A 47 -13.90 31.03 -5.96
C LEU A 47 -12.75 32.02 -5.79
N THR A 48 -12.90 33.00 -4.89
CA THR A 48 -11.86 33.97 -4.59
C THR A 48 -11.25 33.68 -3.22
N ALA A 49 -9.92 33.65 -3.14
CA ALA A 49 -9.17 33.59 -1.88
C ALA A 49 -7.87 34.38 -2.04
N ASP A 50 -7.50 35.16 -1.03
CA ASP A 50 -6.25 35.94 -0.96
C ASP A 50 -5.94 36.76 -2.24
N GLY A 51 -6.96 37.41 -2.79
CA GLY A 51 -6.83 38.24 -3.99
C GLY A 51 -6.68 37.46 -5.31
N ARG A 52 -6.75 36.13 -5.28
CA ARG A 52 -6.78 35.26 -6.47
C ARG A 52 -8.19 34.74 -6.70
N THR A 53 -8.58 34.62 -7.98
CA THR A 53 -9.91 34.11 -8.36
C THR A 53 -9.77 32.92 -9.29
N LEU A 54 -10.31 31.78 -8.85
CA LEU A 54 -10.56 30.62 -9.70
C LEU A 54 -11.81 30.89 -10.54
N THR A 55 -11.64 30.99 -11.85
CA THR A 55 -12.73 31.32 -12.78
C THR A 55 -13.73 30.17 -12.93
N VAL A 56 -14.89 30.45 -13.55
CA VAL A 56 -15.86 29.41 -13.90
C VAL A 56 -15.27 28.42 -14.91
N GLY A 57 -14.49 28.90 -15.89
CA GLY A 57 -13.81 28.06 -16.87
C GLY A 57 -12.78 27.13 -16.24
N GLN A 58 -11.91 27.65 -15.37
CA GLN A 58 -10.93 26.82 -14.63
C GLN A 58 -11.62 25.73 -13.80
N LYS A 59 -12.71 26.06 -13.11
CA LYS A 59 -13.54 25.06 -12.42
C LYS A 59 -14.11 24.02 -13.38
N ALA A 60 -14.60 24.43 -14.55
CA ALA A 60 -15.13 23.52 -15.55
C ALA A 60 -14.12 22.46 -15.97
N GLU A 61 -12.89 22.91 -16.23
CA GLU A 61 -11.80 22.03 -16.64
C GLU A 61 -11.36 21.09 -15.51
N MET A 62 -11.36 21.56 -14.26
CA MET A 62 -11.13 20.68 -13.10
C MET A 62 -12.19 19.57 -13.02
N TYR A 63 -13.48 19.89 -13.18
CA TYR A 63 -14.53 18.86 -13.07
C TYR A 63 -14.50 17.86 -14.24
N LYS A 64 -14.13 18.30 -15.46
CA LYS A 64 -13.89 17.35 -16.56
C LYS A 64 -12.76 16.37 -16.22
N LEU A 65 -11.69 16.86 -15.61
CA LEU A 65 -10.61 16.00 -15.15
C LEU A 65 -11.06 15.05 -14.02
N VAL A 66 -11.95 15.47 -13.12
CA VAL A 66 -12.58 14.56 -12.15
C VAL A 66 -13.32 13.43 -12.87
N ASP A 67 -14.14 13.74 -13.87
CA ASP A 67 -14.89 12.74 -14.64
C ASP A 67 -13.96 11.74 -15.32
N TRP A 68 -12.83 12.19 -15.87
CA TRP A 68 -11.83 11.33 -16.51
C TRP A 68 -11.05 10.48 -15.50
N MET A 69 -10.72 11.04 -14.33
CA MET A 69 -10.08 10.31 -13.25
C MET A 69 -10.99 9.23 -12.67
N MET A 70 -12.28 9.51 -12.50
CA MET A 70 -13.27 8.53 -12.04
C MET A 70 -13.47 7.39 -13.05
N GLN A 71 -13.27 7.64 -14.35
CA GLN A 71 -13.25 6.59 -15.38
C GLN A 71 -11.96 5.78 -15.39
N SER A 72 -10.85 6.38 -14.95
CA SER A 72 -9.51 5.74 -14.98
C SER A 72 -9.16 5.02 -13.68
N TYR A 73 -9.89 5.32 -12.60
CA TYR A 73 -9.66 4.77 -11.27
C TYR A 73 -10.97 4.44 -10.56
N HIS A 74 -11.09 3.18 -10.19
CA HIS A 74 -12.14 2.67 -9.32
C HIS A 74 -11.53 2.37 -7.95
N PRO A 75 -11.95 3.05 -6.86
CA PRO A 75 -11.37 2.87 -5.54
C PRO A 75 -11.42 1.41 -5.08
N VAL A 76 -10.27 0.79 -4.87
CA VAL A 76 -10.15 -0.59 -4.34
C VAL A 76 -9.64 -0.51 -2.91
N GLY A 77 -10.26 -1.23 -1.97
CA GLY A 77 -9.80 -1.23 -0.58
C GLY A 77 -10.03 0.09 0.17
N GLY A 78 -10.80 1.01 -0.37
CA GLY A 78 -11.03 2.33 0.21
C GLY A 78 -12.02 3.16 -0.59
N VAL A 79 -12.53 4.24 -0.03
CA VAL A 79 -13.46 5.15 -0.72
C VAL A 79 -12.72 6.33 -1.32
N GLY A 80 -13.04 6.68 -2.56
CA GLY A 80 -12.42 7.81 -3.25
C GLY A 80 -13.06 9.14 -2.85
N SER A 81 -12.31 10.25 -2.89
CA SER A 81 -12.89 11.59 -2.86
C SER A 81 -11.99 12.56 -3.62
N PHE A 82 -12.46 13.79 -3.84
CA PHE A 82 -11.61 14.86 -4.35
C PHE A 82 -11.97 16.19 -3.69
N LYS A 83 -11.03 17.12 -3.70
CA LYS A 83 -11.25 18.52 -3.30
C LYS A 83 -10.62 19.45 -4.31
N SER A 84 -11.37 20.42 -4.82
CA SER A 84 -10.81 21.53 -5.58
C SER A 84 -10.12 22.51 -4.64
N VAL A 85 -8.87 22.87 -4.93
CA VAL A 85 -8.09 23.81 -4.12
C VAL A 85 -7.52 24.90 -5.02
N LEU A 86 -7.75 26.16 -4.63
CA LEU A 86 -7.00 27.29 -5.14
C LEU A 86 -5.68 27.34 -4.37
N ASN A 87 -4.54 27.31 -5.06
CA ASN A 87 -3.24 27.28 -4.41
C ASN A 87 -2.87 28.70 -3.97
N VAL A 88 -3.31 29.04 -2.77
CA VAL A 88 -2.90 30.21 -2.01
C VAL A 88 -2.15 29.72 -0.78
N ARG A 89 -0.86 30.06 -0.66
CA ARG A 89 -0.13 29.85 0.59
C ARG A 89 -0.03 31.20 1.29
N THR A 90 -0.70 31.36 2.40
CA THR A 90 -0.40 32.45 3.32
C THR A 90 0.63 31.91 4.30
N SER A 91 1.92 32.05 3.98
CA SER A 91 2.93 32.03 5.04
C SER A 91 2.81 33.36 5.79
N SER A 92 3.08 33.37 7.10
CA SER A 92 3.04 34.61 7.90
C SER A 92 4.11 35.62 7.47
N ASP A 93 5.18 35.15 6.83
CA ASP A 93 6.42 35.91 6.72
C ASP A 93 6.67 36.40 5.29
N PHE A 94 6.22 35.65 4.27
CA PHE A 94 6.32 36.04 2.86
C PHE A 94 5.00 35.91 2.10
N LYS A 95 4.74 36.89 1.22
CA LYS A 95 3.63 36.84 0.27
C LYS A 95 3.86 35.72 -0.74
N ASP A 96 2.81 34.96 -1.05
CA ASP A 96 2.87 33.96 -2.11
C ASP A 96 2.86 34.61 -3.48
N TYR A 97 4.06 34.67 -4.05
CA TYR A 97 4.34 35.16 -5.40
C TYR A 97 4.42 34.04 -6.45
N ARG A 98 3.96 32.82 -6.14
CA ARG A 98 3.85 31.78 -7.17
C ARG A 98 2.78 32.19 -8.19
N PRO A 99 2.92 31.85 -9.48
CA PRO A 99 1.87 32.10 -10.46
C PRO A 99 0.53 31.47 -10.07
N HIS A 100 -0.55 32.00 -10.65
CA HIS A 100 -1.90 31.48 -10.43
C HIS A 100 -1.95 29.98 -10.72
N SER A 101 -2.18 29.19 -9.69
CA SER A 101 -2.24 27.74 -9.79
C SER A 101 -3.39 27.21 -8.95
N TYR A 102 -3.93 26.08 -9.39
CA TYR A 102 -5.08 25.43 -8.79
C TYR A 102 -4.96 23.94 -9.01
N TYR A 103 -5.54 23.13 -8.13
CA TYR A 103 -5.37 21.69 -8.20
C TYR A 103 -6.56 20.93 -7.65
N LEU A 104 -6.67 19.67 -8.08
CA LEU A 104 -7.55 18.67 -7.50
C LEU A 104 -6.73 17.81 -6.54
N ASP A 105 -7.11 17.83 -5.26
CA ASP A 105 -6.58 16.91 -4.25
C ASP A 105 -7.45 15.66 -4.26
N PHE A 106 -7.10 14.69 -5.11
CA PHE A 106 -7.75 13.38 -5.07
C PHE A 106 -7.22 12.56 -3.89
N ARG A 107 -8.14 11.83 -3.25
CA ARG A 107 -7.88 11.06 -2.04
C ARG A 107 -8.51 9.69 -2.11
N VAL A 108 -7.84 8.71 -1.52
CA VAL A 108 -8.43 7.41 -1.18
C VAL A 108 -8.34 7.24 0.32
N TRP A 109 -9.48 6.99 0.96
CA TRP A 109 -9.60 6.87 2.41
C TRP A 109 -9.71 5.42 2.81
N ASP A 110 -9.10 5.07 3.95
CA ASP A 110 -9.47 3.85 4.64
C ASP A 110 -10.91 3.98 5.16
N VAL A 111 -11.57 2.86 5.35
CA VAL A 111 -12.99 2.81 5.73
C VAL A 111 -13.19 2.26 7.12
N SER A 112 -14.19 2.79 7.83
CA SER A 112 -14.54 2.33 9.16
C SER A 112 -15.38 1.04 9.09
N TYR A 113 -14.99 0.06 9.90
CA TYR A 113 -15.68 -1.23 10.01
C TYR A 113 -16.99 -1.14 10.79
N ASP A 114 -17.06 -0.25 11.77
CA ASP A 114 -18.17 -0.12 12.70
C ASP A 114 -19.15 0.98 12.33
N LYS A 115 -18.72 1.90 11.47
CA LYS A 115 -19.52 3.05 11.05
C LYS A 115 -19.96 2.85 9.60
N ARG A 116 -21.27 2.78 9.44
CA ARG A 116 -21.95 2.89 8.16
C ARG A 116 -22.73 4.19 8.12
N ASP A 117 -22.86 4.78 6.95
CA ASP A 117 -23.80 5.88 6.76
C ASP A 117 -25.25 5.36 6.82
N ALA A 118 -26.22 6.27 6.78
CA ALA A 118 -27.64 5.95 6.83
C ALA A 118 -28.09 5.02 5.69
N ASN A 119 -27.31 4.93 4.60
CA ASN A 119 -27.58 4.09 3.44
C ASN A 119 -26.86 2.73 3.52
N GLY A 120 -26.16 2.45 4.62
CA GLY A 120 -25.40 1.22 4.80
C GLY A 120 -24.05 1.20 4.10
N ASN A 121 -23.56 2.36 3.62
CA ASN A 121 -22.25 2.46 2.97
C ASN A 121 -21.12 2.66 3.98
N PHE A 122 -19.91 2.26 3.59
CA PHE A 122 -18.69 2.45 4.37
C PHE A 122 -18.35 3.94 4.54
N THR A 123 -18.11 4.40 5.77
CA THR A 123 -17.65 5.77 6.01
C THR A 123 -16.13 5.86 6.02
N ALA A 124 -15.58 6.92 5.43
CA ALA A 124 -14.15 7.22 5.50
C ALA A 124 -13.67 7.39 6.96
N VAL A 125 -12.48 6.87 7.28
CA VAL A 125 -11.78 7.14 8.54
C VAL A 125 -10.98 8.42 8.38
N SER A 126 -11.23 9.40 9.25
CA SER A 126 -10.52 10.68 9.21
C SER A 126 -9.00 10.49 9.20
N GLU A 127 -8.29 11.34 8.44
CA GLU A 127 -6.81 11.42 8.38
C GLU A 127 -6.06 10.19 7.86
N THR A 128 -6.75 9.13 7.43
CA THR A 128 -6.09 7.91 6.89
C THR A 128 -5.76 7.98 5.41
N TYR A 129 -6.17 9.05 4.75
CA TYR A 129 -6.21 9.10 3.30
C TYR A 129 -4.84 9.19 2.62
N LYS A 130 -4.77 8.68 1.39
CA LYS A 130 -3.62 8.83 0.49
C LYS A 130 -3.96 9.86 -0.58
N LYS A 131 -3.10 10.86 -0.76
CA LYS A 131 -3.27 11.94 -1.74
C LYS A 131 -2.59 11.61 -3.06
N PHE A 132 -3.18 12.06 -4.15
CA PHE A 132 -2.55 12.10 -5.47
C PHE A 132 -3.04 13.35 -6.21
N PRO A 133 -2.40 14.50 -5.98
CA PRO A 133 -2.87 15.75 -6.55
C PRO A 133 -2.66 15.80 -8.06
N VAL A 134 -3.60 16.46 -8.75
CA VAL A 134 -3.43 16.89 -10.14
C VAL A 134 -3.56 18.41 -10.20
N GLY A 135 -2.46 19.06 -10.56
CA GLY A 135 -2.32 20.51 -10.55
C GLY A 135 -2.30 21.14 -11.93
N PHE A 136 -2.92 22.31 -12.04
CA PHE A 136 -2.87 23.19 -13.20
C PHE A 136 -1.96 24.36 -12.87
N ASN A 137 -0.93 24.57 -13.70
CA ASN A 137 0.16 25.52 -13.46
C ASN A 137 0.87 25.31 -12.11
N GLN A 138 0.70 24.14 -11.49
CA GLN A 138 1.24 23.87 -10.15
C GLN A 138 2.71 23.49 -10.26
N LEU A 139 3.56 24.30 -9.63
CA LEU A 139 4.99 24.03 -9.50
C LEU A 139 5.23 22.64 -8.88
N PRO A 140 6.11 21.83 -9.47
CA PRO A 140 6.42 20.50 -8.96
C PRO A 140 7.38 20.51 -7.75
N SER A 141 7.58 21.65 -7.09
CA SER A 141 8.63 21.84 -6.09
C SER A 141 8.47 23.12 -5.24
N ASN A 142 9.47 23.42 -4.41
CA ASN A 142 9.47 24.50 -3.43
C ASN A 142 9.93 25.85 -4.00
N PRO A 143 9.20 26.95 -3.75
CA PRO A 143 9.64 28.29 -4.13
C PRO A 143 10.82 28.77 -3.29
N ILE A 144 11.69 29.60 -3.87
CA ILE A 144 12.72 30.35 -3.12
C ILE A 144 12.12 31.68 -2.68
N GLU A 145 11.49 31.70 -1.51
CA GLU A 145 10.56 32.76 -1.11
C GLU A 145 11.15 34.17 -1.14
N PHE A 146 12.39 34.35 -0.65
CA PHE A 146 13.04 35.66 -0.60
C PHE A 146 13.44 36.22 -1.98
N LEU A 147 13.50 35.39 -3.02
CA LEU A 147 13.77 35.82 -4.40
C LEU A 147 12.49 36.16 -5.18
N ASN A 148 11.33 35.78 -4.66
CA ASN A 148 10.09 35.83 -5.41
C ASN A 148 9.38 37.18 -5.25
N GLY A 149 8.77 37.63 -6.33
CA GLY A 149 8.05 38.90 -6.40
C GLY A 149 6.88 38.84 -7.40
N PRO A 150 6.12 39.93 -7.58
CA PRO A 150 4.88 39.92 -8.35
C PRO A 150 4.97 39.37 -9.78
N GLN A 151 6.16 39.40 -10.39
CA GLN A 151 6.42 38.97 -11.78
C GLN A 151 7.65 38.06 -11.90
N VAL A 152 8.18 37.56 -10.78
CA VAL A 152 9.35 36.68 -10.79
C VAL A 152 9.18 35.57 -9.76
N CYS A 153 9.39 34.33 -10.21
CA CYS A 153 9.31 33.17 -9.33
C CYS A 153 10.46 32.21 -9.63
N TYR A 154 11.38 32.14 -8.67
CA TYR A 154 12.41 31.14 -8.52
C TYR A 154 11.92 29.99 -7.65
N PHE A 155 12.33 28.78 -8.02
CA PHE A 155 12.03 27.55 -7.28
C PHE A 155 13.17 26.55 -7.47
N THR A 156 13.35 25.68 -6.49
CA THR A 156 14.23 24.51 -6.61
C THR A 156 13.51 23.41 -7.37
N TRP A 157 14.21 22.47 -8.00
CA TRP A 157 13.63 21.21 -8.45
C TRP A 157 14.70 20.12 -8.44
N GLN A 158 14.45 19.00 -7.74
CA GLN A 158 15.45 17.94 -7.55
C GLN A 158 16.06 17.50 -8.89
N ALA A 159 17.38 17.46 -8.95
CA ALA A 159 18.17 17.13 -10.14
C ALA A 159 17.82 15.72 -10.65
N GLN A 160 17.78 15.55 -11.97
CA GLN A 160 17.34 14.29 -12.58
C GLN A 160 18.36 13.15 -12.39
N ASP A 161 19.64 13.47 -12.27
CA ASP A 161 20.76 12.56 -12.10
C ASP A 161 21.26 12.47 -10.66
N ASP A 162 20.41 12.82 -9.69
CA ASP A 162 20.73 12.77 -8.28
C ASP A 162 21.04 11.33 -7.82
N LYS A 163 22.33 11.05 -7.57
CA LYS A 163 22.85 9.77 -7.09
C LYS A 163 23.05 9.72 -5.57
N SER A 164 22.47 10.67 -4.83
CA SER A 164 22.63 10.75 -3.38
C SER A 164 22.24 9.46 -2.65
N ARG A 165 22.75 9.26 -1.43
CA ARG A 165 22.35 8.12 -0.58
C ARG A 165 20.84 8.08 -0.32
N LEU A 166 20.18 9.24 -0.30
CA LEU A 166 18.72 9.36 -0.24
C LEU A 166 18.04 8.76 -1.49
N ALA A 167 18.60 8.98 -2.68
CA ALA A 167 18.16 8.31 -3.90
C ALA A 167 18.55 6.81 -3.93
N ALA A 168 19.70 6.42 -3.35
CA ALA A 168 20.15 5.03 -3.28
C ALA A 168 19.35 4.16 -2.28
N ASN A 169 18.81 4.80 -1.24
CA ASN A 169 17.89 4.22 -0.27
C ASN A 169 16.42 4.50 -0.61
N ASP A 170 16.14 5.19 -1.72
CA ASP A 170 14.78 5.32 -2.21
C ASP A 170 14.30 3.90 -2.56
N PRO A 171 13.27 3.35 -1.87
CA PRO A 171 12.70 2.05 -2.23
C PRO A 171 12.20 2.03 -3.68
N TYR A 172 12.08 3.20 -4.31
CA TYR A 172 11.66 3.41 -5.69
C TYR A 172 12.81 3.79 -6.64
N LYS A 173 14.09 3.61 -6.28
CA LYS A 173 15.25 3.87 -7.16
C LYS A 173 15.24 3.11 -8.49
N HIS A 174 14.41 2.07 -8.58
CA HIS A 174 14.18 1.27 -9.79
C HIS A 174 12.89 1.66 -10.53
N ALA A 175 12.15 2.66 -10.05
CA ALA A 175 11.01 3.18 -10.77
C ALA A 175 11.52 3.96 -11.99
N ASP A 176 11.37 3.33 -13.15
CA ASP A 176 11.75 3.89 -14.45
C ASP A 176 11.15 5.29 -14.61
N PRO A 177 11.91 6.34 -14.99
CA PRO A 177 11.34 7.62 -15.37
C PRO A 177 10.31 7.48 -16.52
N LYS A 178 10.36 6.40 -17.30
CA LYS A 178 9.28 5.97 -18.20
C LYS A 178 8.38 4.96 -17.50
N ILE A 179 7.74 5.44 -16.43
CA ILE A 179 6.89 4.67 -15.50
C ILE A 179 5.89 3.76 -16.23
N SER A 180 5.47 4.17 -17.44
CA SER A 180 4.73 3.34 -18.38
C SER A 180 4.84 3.88 -19.81
N ALA A 181 4.35 3.09 -20.78
CA ALA A 181 4.22 3.52 -22.17
C ALA A 181 3.28 4.72 -22.36
N THR A 182 2.29 4.91 -21.49
CA THR A 182 1.33 6.03 -21.58
C THR A 182 1.91 7.34 -21.08
N CYS A 183 2.89 7.29 -20.17
CA CYS A 183 3.59 8.45 -19.62
C CYS A 183 4.83 8.85 -20.44
N ALA A 184 5.49 7.87 -21.07
CA ALA A 184 6.79 8.04 -21.74
C ALA A 184 6.86 9.18 -22.79
N PRO A 185 5.77 9.53 -23.51
CA PRO A 185 5.79 10.65 -24.45
C PRO A 185 5.80 12.05 -23.80
N PHE A 186 5.60 12.15 -22.49
CA PHE A 186 5.50 13.41 -21.75
C PHE A 186 6.71 13.65 -20.86
N ILE A 187 6.76 14.82 -20.22
CA ILE A 187 7.81 15.14 -19.26
C ILE A 187 7.56 14.32 -18.00
N VAL A 188 8.49 13.44 -17.65
CA VAL A 188 8.44 12.67 -16.41
C VAL A 188 9.65 13.00 -15.54
N ARG A 189 9.39 13.51 -14.34
CA ARG A 189 10.43 13.92 -13.38
C ARG A 189 9.91 13.90 -11.96
N ASN A 190 10.71 13.41 -11.02
CA ASN A 190 10.43 13.42 -9.57
C ASN A 190 9.00 12.97 -9.22
N ARG A 191 8.65 11.76 -9.68
CA ARG A 191 7.33 11.15 -9.47
C ARG A 191 6.17 11.99 -10.03
N ALA A 192 6.39 12.79 -11.06
CA ALA A 192 5.34 13.55 -11.71
C ALA A 192 5.35 13.33 -13.23
N VAL A 193 4.16 13.28 -13.82
CA VAL A 193 3.94 13.39 -15.27
C VAL A 193 3.42 14.79 -15.54
N ILE A 194 4.11 15.53 -16.39
CA ILE A 194 3.78 16.93 -16.70
C ILE A 194 3.43 17.05 -18.18
N LEU A 195 2.21 17.51 -18.43
CA LEU A 195 1.68 17.79 -19.75
C LEU A 195 1.89 19.28 -20.03
N ALA A 196 2.68 19.61 -21.05
CA ALA A 196 2.93 20.99 -21.45
C ALA A 196 3.03 21.08 -22.97
N PRO A 197 2.58 22.17 -23.61
CA PRO A 197 2.66 22.33 -25.06
C PRO A 197 4.06 22.00 -25.60
N ASN A 198 4.13 21.11 -26.58
CA ASN A 198 5.37 20.66 -27.21
C ASN A 198 6.40 20.06 -26.23
N ASN A 199 5.95 19.57 -25.06
CA ASN A 199 6.79 19.13 -23.95
C ASN A 199 7.82 20.19 -23.50
N GLN A 200 7.43 21.46 -23.56
CA GLN A 200 8.24 22.58 -23.09
C GLN A 200 7.55 23.29 -21.93
N LEU A 201 8.25 23.38 -20.80
CA LEU A 201 7.76 24.08 -19.62
C LEU A 201 8.08 25.58 -19.72
N PRO A 202 7.22 26.47 -19.18
CA PRO A 202 7.39 27.90 -19.33
C PRO A 202 8.37 28.48 -18.29
N PHE A 203 9.48 27.78 -18.08
CA PHE A 203 10.53 28.13 -17.14
C PHE A 203 11.87 27.56 -17.62
N HIS A 204 12.96 28.17 -17.16
CA HIS A 204 14.32 27.82 -17.57
C HIS A 204 15.23 27.62 -16.36
N ARG A 205 16.32 26.86 -16.58
CA ARG A 205 17.36 26.68 -15.57
C ARG A 205 18.08 28.00 -15.35
N VAL A 206 18.29 28.33 -14.08
CA VAL A 206 19.02 29.52 -13.64
C VAL A 206 20.50 29.17 -13.58
N THR A 207 21.36 30.10 -14.01
CA THR A 207 22.81 29.92 -13.92
C THR A 207 23.34 30.31 -12.54
N VAL A 208 24.55 29.88 -12.19
CA VAL A 208 25.21 30.27 -10.92
C VAL A 208 25.27 31.80 -10.79
N GLY A 209 25.65 32.50 -11.86
CA GLY A 209 25.72 33.96 -11.90
C GLY A 209 24.35 34.60 -11.70
N GLU A 210 23.33 34.15 -12.44
CA GLU A 210 21.98 34.68 -12.31
C GLU A 210 21.42 34.48 -10.89
N PHE A 211 21.65 33.31 -10.29
CA PHE A 211 21.17 33.04 -8.93
C PHE A 211 21.86 33.93 -7.89
N LEU A 212 23.18 34.09 -7.96
CA LEU A 212 23.91 34.95 -7.02
C LEU A 212 23.52 36.43 -7.19
N ASP A 213 23.30 36.89 -8.42
CA ASP A 213 22.82 38.23 -8.72
C ASP A 213 21.41 38.47 -8.19
N ALA A 214 20.51 37.48 -8.34
CA ALA A 214 19.18 37.52 -7.77
C ALA A 214 19.23 37.56 -6.23
N CYS A 215 20.08 36.74 -5.60
CA CYS A 215 20.29 36.75 -4.16
C CYS A 215 20.78 38.11 -3.65
N GLU A 216 21.81 38.70 -4.27
CA GLU A 216 22.34 40.01 -3.87
C GLU A 216 21.29 41.12 -4.03
N SER A 217 20.51 41.06 -5.12
CA SER A 217 19.45 42.04 -5.42
C SER A 217 18.25 41.93 -4.47
N ALA A 218 17.97 40.73 -3.95
CA ALA A 218 16.86 40.48 -3.05
C ALA A 218 17.12 40.91 -1.58
N LEU A 219 18.38 41.07 -1.18
CA LEU A 219 18.74 41.39 0.21
C LEU A 219 18.03 42.63 0.78
N PRO A 220 17.90 43.77 0.07
CA PRO A 220 17.20 44.94 0.63
C PRO A 220 15.71 44.67 0.89
N TYR A 221 15.05 43.93 0.00
CA TYR A 221 13.65 43.54 0.17
C TYR A 221 13.49 42.60 1.35
N ALA A 222 14.29 41.54 1.41
CA ALA A 222 14.25 40.56 2.48
C ALA A 222 14.57 41.19 3.86
N LEU A 223 15.53 42.13 3.92
CA LEU A 223 15.80 42.92 5.13
C LEU A 223 14.57 43.76 5.54
N GLY A 224 13.89 44.38 4.57
CA GLY A 224 12.66 45.13 4.81
C GLY A 224 11.54 44.25 5.39
N VAL A 225 11.39 43.02 4.88
CA VAL A 225 10.44 42.03 5.41
C VAL A 225 10.82 41.62 6.83
N ALA A 226 12.10 41.34 7.10
CA ALA A 226 12.59 40.99 8.44
C ALA A 226 12.35 42.12 9.45
N LYS A 227 12.62 43.39 9.08
CA LYS A 227 12.33 44.57 9.90
C LYS A 227 10.85 44.73 10.23
N ALA A 228 9.97 44.37 9.29
CA ALA A 228 8.53 44.44 9.47
C ALA A 228 7.97 43.27 10.32
N HIS A 229 8.77 42.26 10.62
CA HIS A 229 8.35 41.10 11.41
C HIS A 229 8.09 41.50 12.88
N LYS A 230 7.01 40.99 13.46
CA LYS A 230 6.53 41.37 14.81
C LYS A 230 7.26 40.67 15.97
N ASP A 231 8.13 39.72 15.68
CA ASP A 231 8.78 38.89 16.69
C ASP A 231 10.20 39.44 16.89
N PRO A 232 10.53 39.99 18.09
CA PRO A 232 11.81 40.65 18.37
C PRO A 232 13.03 39.77 18.12
N LYS A 233 12.89 38.44 18.15
CA LYS A 233 14.01 37.52 17.89
C LYS A 233 14.54 37.61 16.45
N TYR A 234 13.70 38.07 15.51
CA TYR A 234 14.11 38.34 14.13
C TYR A 234 14.59 39.78 13.95
N GLN A 235 14.49 40.60 15.00
CA GLN A 235 14.88 42.01 14.97
C GLN A 235 16.34 42.23 15.36
N ASP A 236 16.82 41.47 16.32
CA ASP A 236 18.18 41.58 16.84
C ASP A 236 19.22 41.02 15.86
N GLY A 237 20.35 41.72 15.70
CA GLY A 237 21.46 41.29 14.83
C GLY A 237 21.20 41.30 13.30
N MET A 238 19.96 41.52 12.83
CA MET A 238 19.61 41.29 11.41
C MET A 238 20.45 42.10 10.43
N GLU A 239 20.78 43.36 10.72
CA GLU A 239 21.52 44.18 9.75
C GLU A 239 22.94 43.63 9.54
N ALA A 240 23.55 43.14 10.62
CA ALA A 240 24.82 42.45 10.57
C ALA A 240 24.72 41.12 9.80
N ASP A 241 23.62 40.38 9.98
CA ASP A 241 23.36 39.15 9.22
C ASP A 241 23.22 39.41 7.73
N TYR A 242 22.44 40.40 7.32
CA TYR A 242 22.26 40.73 5.90
C TYR A 242 23.53 41.31 5.26
N ALA A 243 24.35 42.06 6.01
CA ALA A 243 25.68 42.47 5.57
C ALA A 243 26.62 41.27 5.40
N ARG A 244 26.53 40.28 6.31
CA ARG A 244 27.26 39.02 6.22
C ARG A 244 26.82 38.20 5.01
N TYR A 245 25.53 38.05 4.75
CA TYR A 245 24.99 37.37 3.57
C TYR A 245 25.50 38.02 2.27
N ARG A 246 25.49 39.36 2.19
CA ARG A 246 26.06 40.08 1.04
C ARG A 246 27.54 39.74 0.82
N THR A 247 28.31 39.67 1.91
CA THR A 247 29.73 39.33 1.87
C THR A 247 29.93 37.92 1.33
N TRP A 248 29.16 36.93 1.81
CA TRP A 248 29.24 35.56 1.32
C TRP A 248 28.77 35.39 -0.13
N ILE A 249 27.69 36.04 -0.53
CA ILE A 249 27.22 36.03 -1.93
C ILE A 249 28.32 36.54 -2.86
N ARG A 250 28.97 37.66 -2.52
CA ARG A 250 30.09 38.22 -3.30
C ARG A 250 31.30 37.30 -3.32
N LYS A 251 31.63 36.65 -2.19
CA LYS A 251 32.68 35.65 -2.13
C LYS A 251 32.40 34.51 -3.12
N TRP A 252 31.20 33.93 -3.08
CA TRP A 252 30.85 32.83 -3.98
C TRP A 252 30.81 33.26 -5.44
N LYS A 253 30.38 34.49 -5.73
CA LYS A 253 30.46 35.06 -7.08
C LYS A 253 31.91 35.14 -7.58
N HIS A 254 32.85 35.48 -6.71
CA HIS A 254 34.28 35.47 -7.04
C HIS A 254 34.83 34.05 -7.22
N VAL A 255 34.54 33.13 -6.29
CA VAL A 255 34.98 31.71 -6.37
C VAL A 255 34.49 31.04 -7.66
N TYR A 256 33.27 31.35 -8.08
CA TYR A 256 32.63 30.81 -9.27
C TYR A 256 32.78 31.68 -10.52
N ALA A 257 33.68 32.69 -10.54
CA ALA A 257 33.80 33.63 -11.65
C ALA A 257 33.98 32.95 -13.03
N GLY A 258 34.72 31.84 -13.10
CA GLY A 258 34.90 31.04 -14.33
C GLY A 258 33.80 30.03 -14.63
N LYS A 259 32.73 29.99 -13.82
CA LYS A 259 31.62 29.00 -13.90
C LYS A 259 30.24 29.66 -13.76
N LEU A 260 30.15 30.98 -13.86
CA LEU A 260 28.89 31.71 -13.66
C LEU A 260 27.78 31.30 -14.63
N ASP A 261 28.13 30.85 -15.84
CA ASP A 261 27.15 30.43 -16.86
C ASP A 261 26.66 28.98 -16.69
N GLN A 262 27.20 28.22 -15.72
CA GLN A 262 26.78 26.85 -15.46
C GLN A 262 25.43 26.83 -14.73
N PRO A 263 24.59 25.80 -14.91
CA PRO A 263 23.35 25.65 -14.16
C PRO A 263 23.58 25.65 -12.65
N ALA A 264 22.82 26.46 -11.91
CA ALA A 264 22.87 26.51 -10.46
C ALA A 264 22.22 25.24 -9.87
N THR A 265 22.96 24.54 -9.02
CA THR A 265 22.48 23.38 -8.26
C THR A 265 22.90 23.54 -6.81
N VAL A 266 21.96 23.39 -5.88
CA VAL A 266 22.16 23.55 -4.43
C VAL A 266 21.83 22.26 -3.70
N VAL A 267 22.27 22.14 -2.44
CA VAL A 267 21.95 20.99 -1.56
C VAL A 267 20.82 21.28 -0.58
N ASP A 268 20.44 22.55 -0.44
CA ASP A 268 19.38 22.99 0.47
C ASP A 268 18.03 23.03 -0.25
N ASP A 269 17.00 22.45 0.38
CA ASP A 269 15.61 22.63 -0.01
C ASP A 269 14.70 22.59 1.24
N PRO A 270 14.00 23.67 1.61
CA PRO A 270 13.90 24.95 0.90
C PRO A 270 15.19 25.80 1.00
N VAL A 271 15.49 26.56 -0.06
CA VAL A 271 16.59 27.53 -0.07
C VAL A 271 16.21 28.76 0.74
N THR A 272 17.06 29.13 1.70
CA THR A 272 16.86 30.28 2.60
C THR A 272 18.16 31.08 2.72
N LEU A 273 18.07 32.37 3.03
CA LEU A 273 19.28 33.20 3.22
C LEU A 273 20.17 32.66 4.33
N SER A 274 19.59 32.27 5.47
CA SER A 274 20.36 31.71 6.58
C SER A 274 20.90 30.31 6.26
N GLY A 275 20.07 29.40 5.75
CA GLY A 275 20.53 28.05 5.42
C GLY A 275 21.67 28.03 4.40
N THR A 276 21.60 28.93 3.41
CA THR A 276 22.49 28.91 2.25
C THR A 276 23.68 29.88 2.37
N PHE A 277 23.58 30.96 3.16
CA PHE A 277 24.62 32.01 3.26
C PHE A 277 25.01 32.43 4.69
N ASP A 278 24.63 31.71 5.75
CA ASP A 278 24.96 32.12 7.13
C ASP A 278 26.42 31.82 7.55
N ALA A 279 27.05 30.87 6.88
CA ALA A 279 28.42 30.45 7.15
C ALA A 279 29.27 30.44 5.87
N ASP A 280 30.58 30.18 6.05
CA ASP A 280 31.51 29.93 4.95
C ASP A 280 31.29 28.53 4.34
N VAL A 281 30.09 28.32 3.82
CA VAL A 281 29.64 27.07 3.23
C VAL A 281 29.33 27.33 1.77
N ASP A 282 29.99 26.59 0.88
CA ASP A 282 29.74 26.68 -0.56
C ASP A 282 28.31 26.20 -0.86
N PRO A 283 27.41 27.08 -1.35
CA PRO A 283 26.01 26.73 -1.61
C PRO A 283 25.85 25.76 -2.79
N PHE A 284 26.87 25.65 -3.67
CA PHE A 284 26.88 24.78 -4.84
C PHE A 284 27.73 23.52 -4.64
N ARG A 285 28.18 23.26 -3.40
CA ARG A 285 28.96 22.05 -3.09
C ARG A 285 28.15 20.79 -3.43
N LYS A 286 28.83 19.77 -3.95
CA LYS A 286 28.25 18.42 -4.06
C LYS A 286 28.59 17.64 -2.81
N LEU A 287 27.58 17.15 -2.10
CA LEU A 287 27.76 16.18 -1.01
C LEU A 287 27.32 14.81 -1.51
N ALA A 288 28.14 13.79 -1.32
CA ALA A 288 27.87 12.44 -1.84
C ALA A 288 26.55 11.83 -1.31
N GLU A 289 26.08 12.29 -0.14
CA GLU A 289 24.93 11.71 0.54
C GLU A 289 23.65 12.55 0.49
N THR A 290 23.70 13.80 0.02
CA THR A 290 22.53 14.70 0.02
C THR A 290 21.95 14.87 -1.37
N ALA A 291 20.62 14.98 -1.41
CA ALA A 291 19.93 15.32 -2.65
C ALA A 291 20.44 16.66 -3.20
N SER A 292 20.38 16.81 -4.51
CA SER A 292 20.75 18.06 -5.19
C SER A 292 19.57 18.64 -5.95
N TYR A 293 19.45 19.96 -5.94
CA TYR A 293 18.30 20.68 -6.44
C TYR A 293 18.75 21.75 -7.44
N GLU A 294 18.28 21.64 -8.67
CA GLU A 294 18.49 22.65 -9.70
C GLU A 294 17.63 23.89 -9.38
N ILE A 295 18.13 25.07 -9.72
CA ILE A 295 17.36 26.31 -9.58
C ILE A 295 16.71 26.64 -10.92
N TRP A 296 15.42 26.96 -10.86
CA TRP A 296 14.58 27.27 -12.01
C TRP A 296 13.88 28.60 -11.82
N LYS A 297 13.60 29.27 -12.94
CA LYS A 297 12.90 30.56 -12.97
C LYS A 297 11.77 30.53 -13.99
N MET A 298 10.60 30.96 -13.55
CA MET A 298 9.41 31.16 -14.39
C MET A 298 9.61 32.30 -15.39
N ASN A 299 9.14 32.13 -16.62
CA ASN A 299 9.11 33.21 -17.58
C ASN A 299 8.11 34.31 -17.12
N PRO A 300 8.39 35.60 -17.31
CA PRO A 300 7.55 36.68 -16.79
C PRO A 300 6.09 36.65 -17.28
N ASP A 301 5.86 36.19 -18.51
CA ASP A 301 4.53 36.10 -19.12
C ASP A 301 3.62 35.02 -18.49
N VAL A 302 4.20 34.10 -17.72
CA VAL A 302 3.45 33.05 -17.01
C VAL A 302 2.45 33.63 -16.02
N PHE A 303 2.79 34.72 -15.34
CA PHE A 303 1.95 35.29 -14.28
C PHE A 303 0.57 35.74 -14.77
N GLU A 304 0.52 36.37 -15.94
CA GLU A 304 -0.74 36.81 -16.54
C GLU A 304 -1.44 35.67 -17.28
N LYS A 305 -0.70 34.84 -18.03
CA LYS A 305 -1.28 33.71 -18.76
C LYS A 305 -1.90 32.67 -17.82
N ALA A 306 -1.28 32.43 -16.66
CA ALA A 306 -1.77 31.46 -15.70
C ALA A 306 -3.13 31.82 -15.10
N LYS A 307 -3.55 33.10 -15.15
CA LYS A 307 -4.88 33.56 -14.72
C LYS A 307 -5.99 33.19 -15.71
N GLN A 308 -5.64 32.84 -16.95
CA GLN A 308 -6.59 32.47 -17.99
C GLN A 308 -7.16 31.06 -17.78
N ASP A 309 -8.24 30.74 -18.48
CA ASP A 309 -8.92 29.44 -18.36
C ASP A 309 -8.06 28.28 -18.88
N LYS A 310 -7.30 28.50 -19.95
CA LYS A 310 -6.41 27.49 -20.52
C LYS A 310 -5.15 27.34 -19.65
N PRO A 311 -4.86 26.13 -19.11
CA PRO A 311 -3.63 25.92 -18.35
C PRO A 311 -2.39 26.02 -19.25
N LEU A 312 -1.27 26.40 -18.66
CA LEU A 312 0.06 26.39 -19.29
C LEU A 312 0.69 25.01 -19.24
N PHE A 313 0.48 24.29 -18.14
CA PHE A 313 0.89 22.91 -17.96
C PHE A 313 0.03 22.23 -16.88
N ILE A 314 0.00 20.90 -16.91
CA ILE A 314 -0.76 20.07 -15.96
C ILE A 314 0.19 19.05 -15.35
N THR A 315 0.24 18.99 -14.03
CA THR A 315 1.13 18.14 -13.24
C THR A 315 0.33 17.05 -12.55
N PHE A 316 0.59 15.79 -12.86
CA PHE A 316 0.06 14.63 -12.14
C PHE A 316 1.14 14.13 -11.18
N THR A 317 0.87 14.17 -9.87
CA THR A 317 1.76 13.56 -8.90
C THR A 317 1.46 12.07 -8.77
N ILE A 318 2.46 11.25 -9.07
CA ILE A 318 2.40 9.80 -9.03
C ILE A 318 3.09 9.32 -7.75
N PRO A 319 2.35 8.78 -6.79
CA PRO A 319 2.95 8.05 -5.68
C PRO A 319 3.50 6.73 -6.21
N PHE A 320 4.79 6.43 -5.99
CA PHE A 320 5.34 5.12 -6.31
C PHE A 320 4.89 4.14 -5.24
N TRP A 321 4.04 3.19 -5.62
CA TRP A 321 3.62 2.10 -4.75
C TRP A 321 3.71 0.79 -5.51
N THR A 322 4.17 -0.22 -4.79
CA THR A 322 4.27 -1.59 -5.25
C THR A 322 3.13 -2.42 -4.66
N ARG A 323 3.01 -3.68 -5.07
CA ARG A 323 2.08 -4.60 -4.43
C ARG A 323 2.35 -4.78 -2.94
N ALA A 324 3.60 -4.67 -2.50
CA ALA A 324 3.99 -4.82 -1.09
C ALA A 324 3.44 -3.69 -0.20
N ASP A 325 3.04 -2.56 -0.80
CA ASP A 325 2.48 -1.40 -0.08
C ASP A 325 0.99 -1.55 0.24
N GLY A 326 0.34 -2.58 -0.30
CA GLY A 326 -1.10 -2.87 -0.19
C GLY A 326 -1.87 -2.62 -1.49
N ILE A 327 -2.96 -3.37 -1.68
CA ILE A 327 -3.71 -3.38 -2.96
C ILE A 327 -4.37 -2.02 -3.27
N GLN A 328 -4.87 -1.32 -2.26
CA GLN A 328 -5.44 0.03 -2.38
C GLN A 328 -4.46 1.01 -3.03
N LYS A 329 -3.23 1.04 -2.51
CA LYS A 329 -2.15 1.90 -3.01
C LYS A 329 -1.69 1.44 -4.39
N TYR A 330 -1.50 0.14 -4.57
CA TYR A 330 -1.06 -0.40 -5.85
C TYR A 330 -2.05 -0.12 -6.99
N GLU A 331 -3.36 -0.25 -6.76
CA GLU A 331 -4.35 0.08 -7.80
C GLU A 331 -4.41 1.57 -8.10
N LEU A 332 -4.17 2.45 -7.13
CA LEU A 332 -4.03 3.88 -7.39
C LEU A 332 -2.78 4.18 -8.25
N TYR A 333 -1.65 3.54 -7.95
CA TYR A 333 -0.45 3.63 -8.78
C TYR A 333 -0.70 3.14 -10.21
N GLN A 334 -1.36 1.97 -10.36
CA GLN A 334 -1.73 1.40 -11.65
C GLN A 334 -2.69 2.31 -12.43
N ALA A 335 -3.63 2.97 -11.74
CA ALA A 335 -4.54 3.89 -12.40
C ALA A 335 -3.80 5.07 -13.02
N LEU A 336 -2.92 5.71 -12.25
CA LEU A 336 -2.13 6.84 -12.73
C LEU A 336 -1.16 6.42 -13.84
N THR A 337 -0.54 5.25 -13.72
CA THR A 337 0.51 4.85 -14.65
C THR A 337 0.01 4.12 -15.88
N GLN A 338 -1.12 3.41 -15.82
CA GLN A 338 -1.58 2.55 -16.93
C GLN A 338 -2.95 2.96 -17.48
N ASN A 339 -3.84 3.50 -16.64
CA ASN A 339 -5.22 3.73 -17.03
C ASN A 339 -5.49 5.18 -17.45
N VAL A 340 -4.82 6.17 -16.86
CA VAL A 340 -5.00 7.57 -17.24
C VAL A 340 -4.54 7.78 -18.69
N ASN A 341 -5.43 8.33 -19.52
CA ASN A 341 -5.13 8.63 -20.91
C ASN A 341 -4.53 10.01 -21.06
N TYR A 342 -3.23 10.10 -20.77
CA TYR A 342 -2.46 11.34 -20.86
C TYR A 342 -2.48 11.97 -22.25
N HIS A 343 -2.53 11.17 -23.32
CA HIS A 343 -2.67 11.67 -24.69
C HIS A 343 -3.98 12.42 -24.91
N TYR A 344 -5.10 11.84 -24.50
CA TYR A 344 -6.39 12.51 -24.61
C TYR A 344 -6.39 13.81 -23.81
N ILE A 345 -5.90 13.77 -22.57
CA ILE A 345 -5.87 14.96 -21.68
C ILE A 345 -4.98 16.04 -22.30
N TYR A 346 -3.79 15.67 -22.79
CA TYR A 346 -2.89 16.57 -23.49
C TYR A 346 -3.57 17.22 -24.70
N ASP A 347 -4.11 16.41 -25.61
CA ASP A 347 -4.76 16.91 -26.83
C ASP A 347 -5.95 17.81 -26.46
N TYR A 348 -6.74 17.43 -25.47
CA TYR A 348 -7.87 18.24 -25.02
C TYR A 348 -7.47 19.68 -24.64
N PHE A 349 -6.36 19.87 -23.91
CA PHE A 349 -5.92 21.20 -23.48
C PHE A 349 -5.03 21.91 -24.51
N PHE A 350 -4.20 21.17 -25.23
CA PHE A 350 -3.11 21.73 -26.02
C PHE A 350 -3.25 21.52 -27.53
N ASP A 351 -4.08 20.58 -27.98
CA ASP A 351 -4.37 20.28 -29.39
C ASP A 351 -5.82 19.76 -29.59
N PRO A 352 -6.85 20.59 -29.27
CA PRO A 352 -8.23 20.11 -29.15
C PRO A 352 -8.82 19.59 -30.46
N VAL A 353 -8.19 19.90 -31.60
CA VAL A 353 -8.59 19.39 -32.92
C VAL A 353 -8.48 17.87 -32.97
N LYS A 354 -7.47 17.27 -32.33
CA LYS A 354 -7.23 15.81 -32.33
C LYS A 354 -8.29 15.01 -31.57
N VAL A 355 -8.96 15.63 -30.61
CA VAL A 355 -10.00 15.00 -29.76
C VAL A 355 -11.39 15.58 -29.96
N LYS A 356 -11.58 16.48 -30.93
CA LYS A 356 -12.90 17.04 -31.26
C LYS A 356 -13.89 15.92 -31.58
N GLY A 357 -15.00 15.88 -30.84
CA GLY A 357 -16.05 14.86 -30.98
C GLY A 357 -15.70 13.47 -30.43
N LYS A 358 -14.49 13.28 -29.89
CA LYS A 358 -14.12 12.06 -29.18
C LYS A 358 -14.51 12.19 -27.71
N VAL A 359 -14.93 11.07 -27.11
CA VAL A 359 -15.17 10.97 -25.67
C VAL A 359 -13.92 10.39 -25.02
N TYR A 360 -13.61 10.85 -23.80
CA TYR A 360 -12.52 10.29 -23.02
C TYR A 360 -12.72 8.78 -22.81
N LYS A 361 -11.62 8.03 -22.89
CA LYS A 361 -11.54 6.63 -22.47
C LYS A 361 -10.21 6.38 -21.78
N PRO A 362 -10.16 5.49 -20.76
CA PRO A 362 -8.90 5.05 -20.17
C PRO A 362 -7.96 4.47 -21.23
N ALA A 363 -6.65 4.64 -21.03
CA ALA A 363 -5.63 4.20 -21.99
C ALA A 363 -5.59 2.67 -22.15
N ASP A 364 -5.74 1.93 -21.04
CA ASP A 364 -5.87 0.47 -21.00
C ASP A 364 -7.19 0.06 -20.35
N GLU A 365 -8.32 0.48 -20.94
CA GLU A 365 -9.65 0.11 -20.46
C GLU A 365 -9.86 -1.41 -20.35
N PRO A 366 -9.47 -2.24 -21.35
CA PRO A 366 -9.64 -3.70 -21.24
C PRO A 366 -8.81 -4.32 -20.12
N GLY A 367 -7.54 -3.92 -19.97
CA GLY A 367 -6.68 -4.42 -18.89
C GLY A 367 -7.15 -3.97 -17.52
N MET A 368 -7.61 -2.73 -17.38
CA MET A 368 -8.26 -2.22 -16.17
C MET A 368 -9.48 -3.07 -15.80
N LEU A 369 -10.45 -3.22 -16.71
CA LEU A 369 -11.68 -3.97 -16.45
C LEU A 369 -11.39 -5.44 -16.11
N LYS A 370 -10.41 -6.06 -16.80
CA LYS A 370 -9.94 -7.41 -16.48
C LYS A 370 -9.38 -7.50 -15.07
N ARG A 371 -8.53 -6.55 -14.62
CA ARG A 371 -8.04 -6.54 -13.23
C ARG A 371 -9.18 -6.33 -12.24
N LEU A 372 -10.06 -5.37 -12.48
CA LEU A 372 -11.19 -5.07 -11.61
C LEU A 372 -12.14 -6.27 -11.44
N SER A 373 -12.30 -7.10 -12.48
CA SER A 373 -13.10 -8.33 -12.40
C SER A 373 -12.56 -9.38 -11.43
N SER A 374 -11.28 -9.27 -11.04
CA SER A 374 -10.68 -10.15 -10.02
C SER A 374 -10.98 -9.71 -8.58
N TYR A 375 -11.48 -8.49 -8.38
CA TYR A 375 -11.86 -7.95 -7.08
C TYR A 375 -13.30 -8.35 -6.70
N LYS A 376 -13.56 -8.49 -5.39
CA LYS A 376 -14.86 -8.81 -4.82
C LYS A 376 -15.71 -7.55 -4.68
N GLY A 377 -16.51 -7.16 -5.67
CA GLY A 377 -17.40 -6.00 -5.53
C GLY A 377 -18.36 -5.77 -6.70
N LYS A 378 -19.44 -5.01 -6.45
CA LYS A 378 -20.26 -4.38 -7.51
C LYS A 378 -19.62 -3.04 -7.87
N LEU A 379 -19.65 -2.67 -9.15
CA LEU A 379 -19.28 -1.33 -9.62
C LEU A 379 -20.22 -0.28 -9.00
N PRO A 380 -19.83 1.02 -8.97
CA PRO A 380 -20.62 2.11 -8.40
C PRO A 380 -22.04 2.28 -8.98
N ASP A 381 -22.30 1.75 -10.18
CA ASP A 381 -23.61 1.74 -10.84
C ASP A 381 -24.48 0.52 -10.47
N GLY A 382 -24.03 -0.31 -9.53
CA GLY A 382 -24.72 -1.51 -9.09
C GLY A 382 -24.53 -2.73 -10.01
N THR A 383 -23.81 -2.59 -11.12
CA THR A 383 -23.47 -3.72 -11.98
C THR A 383 -22.41 -4.60 -11.32
N ARG A 384 -22.63 -5.91 -11.31
CA ARG A 384 -21.54 -6.87 -11.03
C ARG A 384 -20.59 -6.82 -12.22
N VAL A 385 -19.29 -6.89 -11.99
CA VAL A 385 -18.30 -6.95 -13.08
C VAL A 385 -18.62 -8.15 -13.97
N GLY A 386 -19.31 -7.87 -15.08
CA GLY A 386 -19.94 -8.85 -15.94
C GLY A 386 -20.33 -8.13 -17.23
N MET A 387 -19.64 -8.48 -18.30
CA MET A 387 -19.71 -7.90 -19.63
C MET A 387 -21.14 -7.55 -20.07
N ALA A 388 -21.37 -6.29 -20.45
CA ALA A 388 -22.52 -5.93 -21.26
C ALA A 388 -22.19 -6.19 -22.74
N THR A 389 -22.45 -7.40 -23.21
CA THR A 389 -23.07 -7.68 -24.52
C THR A 389 -23.68 -9.07 -24.45
N GLY A 390 -24.97 -9.18 -24.78
CA GLY A 390 -25.79 -10.36 -24.56
C GLY A 390 -25.18 -11.68 -25.05
N SER A 391 -25.02 -12.59 -24.12
CA SER A 391 -25.36 -14.00 -24.25
C SER A 391 -25.33 -14.59 -22.85
N SER A 392 -26.38 -15.31 -22.50
CA SER A 392 -26.54 -16.05 -21.26
C SER A 392 -25.58 -17.25 -21.14
N ASN A 393 -24.32 -17.06 -21.53
CA ASN A 393 -23.23 -17.99 -21.29
C ASN A 393 -22.25 -17.31 -20.34
N ARG A 394 -22.66 -17.25 -19.06
CA ARG A 394 -21.74 -17.72 -18.03
C ARG A 394 -21.15 -19.03 -18.61
N PRO A 395 -19.83 -19.26 -18.63
CA PRO A 395 -19.43 -20.55 -18.13
C PRO A 395 -20.14 -20.56 -16.78
N SER A 396 -21.19 -21.38 -16.67
CA SER A 396 -21.43 -21.96 -15.37
C SER A 396 -20.03 -22.28 -14.89
N ILE A 397 -19.71 -21.91 -13.65
CA ILE A 397 -18.84 -22.77 -12.91
C ILE A 397 -19.61 -24.10 -12.98
N THR A 398 -19.35 -24.86 -14.04
CA THR A 398 -19.51 -26.27 -14.08
C THR A 398 -18.57 -26.60 -12.95
N LYS A 399 -19.15 -26.73 -11.76
CA LYS A 399 -18.70 -27.67 -10.77
C LYS A 399 -18.69 -29.03 -11.50
N ALA A 400 -17.73 -29.24 -12.40
CA ALA A 400 -16.92 -30.43 -12.30
C ALA A 400 -16.20 -30.20 -10.96
N SER A 401 -16.61 -30.78 -9.86
CA SER A 401 -17.03 -32.16 -9.70
C SER A 401 -17.92 -32.24 -8.45
N THR A 402 -18.90 -33.15 -8.50
CA THR A 402 -19.51 -33.83 -7.36
C THR A 402 -20.20 -32.97 -6.28
N LYS A 403 -21.38 -33.39 -5.86
CA LYS A 403 -21.94 -33.04 -4.55
C LYS A 403 -20.77 -33.15 -3.54
N PRO A 404 -20.38 -32.08 -2.82
CA PRO A 404 -19.24 -32.16 -1.91
C PRO A 404 -19.47 -33.35 -0.99
N ALA A 405 -18.44 -34.19 -0.83
CA ALA A 405 -18.53 -35.33 0.05
C ALA A 405 -19.11 -34.86 1.41
N PRO A 406 -20.05 -35.60 2.02
CA PRO A 406 -20.59 -35.23 3.31
C PRO A 406 -19.45 -34.87 4.28
N GLY A 407 -19.46 -33.64 4.81
CA GLY A 407 -18.43 -33.15 5.73
C GLY A 407 -17.27 -32.36 5.11
N LEU A 408 -17.14 -32.25 3.79
CA LEU A 408 -16.11 -31.42 3.16
C LEU A 408 -16.38 -29.92 3.41
N LEU A 409 -15.45 -29.25 4.10
CA LEU A 409 -15.53 -27.82 4.47
C LEU A 409 -14.66 -26.92 3.58
N LEU A 410 -13.54 -27.46 3.08
CA LEU A 410 -12.60 -26.79 2.17
C LEU A 410 -12.00 -27.83 1.23
N ASP A 411 -11.84 -27.47 -0.03
CA ASP A 411 -11.09 -28.23 -1.04
C ASP A 411 -10.51 -27.24 -2.06
N ASP A 412 -9.20 -27.01 -1.98
CA ASP A 412 -8.52 -26.07 -2.87
C ASP A 412 -7.18 -26.62 -3.36
N ASN A 413 -7.05 -26.70 -4.68
CA ASN A 413 -5.83 -27.07 -5.40
C ASN A 413 -5.22 -25.88 -6.16
N PHE A 414 -5.75 -24.67 -5.93
CA PHE A 414 -5.33 -23.39 -6.49
C PHE A 414 -5.36 -23.26 -8.01
N THR A 415 -5.98 -24.20 -8.73
CA THR A 415 -6.10 -24.17 -10.20
C THR A 415 -7.03 -23.07 -10.70
N SER A 416 -7.93 -22.56 -9.85
CA SER A 416 -8.90 -21.52 -10.19
C SER A 416 -8.33 -20.10 -10.23
N ALA A 417 -7.10 -19.89 -9.76
CA ALA A 417 -6.41 -18.59 -9.74
C ALA A 417 -5.19 -18.60 -10.69
N PRO A 418 -4.97 -17.54 -11.49
CA PRO A 418 -3.77 -17.44 -12.33
C PRO A 418 -2.49 -17.32 -11.51
N VAL A 419 -1.37 -17.78 -12.08
CA VAL A 419 -0.02 -17.55 -11.53
C VAL A 419 0.24 -16.05 -11.33
N GLY A 420 0.86 -15.70 -10.21
CA GLY A 420 1.16 -14.34 -9.77
C GLY A 420 -0.04 -13.58 -9.19
N ARG A 421 -1.18 -14.25 -8.99
CA ARG A 421 -2.41 -13.67 -8.38
C ARG A 421 -2.67 -14.26 -7.00
N MET A 422 -3.60 -13.63 -6.26
CA MET A 422 -4.09 -14.16 -5.00
C MET A 422 -4.97 -15.40 -5.24
N PRO A 423 -4.95 -16.39 -4.33
CA PRO A 423 -5.88 -17.50 -4.35
C PRO A 423 -7.35 -17.04 -4.29
N VAL A 424 -8.21 -17.59 -5.16
CA VAL A 424 -9.65 -17.28 -5.15
C VAL A 424 -10.29 -17.88 -3.90
N GLY A 425 -11.07 -17.08 -3.16
CA GLY A 425 -11.77 -17.57 -1.97
C GLY A 425 -10.92 -17.55 -0.69
N TRP A 426 -9.74 -16.96 -0.74
CA TRP A 426 -8.84 -16.80 0.40
C TRP A 426 -8.62 -15.32 0.71
N TYR A 427 -8.19 -15.06 1.94
CA TYR A 427 -7.64 -13.78 2.36
C TYR A 427 -6.13 -13.86 2.29
N VAL A 428 -5.54 -12.85 1.67
CA VAL A 428 -4.11 -12.60 1.71
C VAL A 428 -3.92 -11.16 2.12
N ARG A 429 -3.19 -10.93 3.21
CA ARG A 429 -2.80 -9.56 3.56
C ARG A 429 -1.93 -8.97 2.46
N SER A 430 -2.34 -7.83 1.91
CA SER A 430 -1.66 -7.24 0.74
C SER A 430 -0.34 -6.52 1.07
N VAL A 431 -0.04 -6.29 2.36
CA VAL A 431 1.19 -5.61 2.80
C VAL A 431 2.36 -6.60 2.98
N GLY A 432 3.59 -6.17 2.70
CA GLY A 432 4.81 -6.95 2.92
C GLY A 432 5.08 -7.95 1.78
N GLN A 433 5.39 -9.20 2.12
CA GLN A 433 5.49 -10.31 1.17
C GLN A 433 4.14 -11.04 1.12
N PRO A 434 3.19 -10.68 0.24
CA PRO A 434 1.89 -11.33 0.17
C PRO A 434 2.00 -12.74 -0.41
N SER A 435 1.11 -13.61 0.03
CA SER A 435 0.94 -14.93 -0.56
C SER A 435 0.41 -14.82 -2.00
N SER A 436 0.86 -15.70 -2.88
CA SER A 436 0.42 -15.70 -4.28
C SER A 436 0.54 -17.06 -4.92
N ILE A 437 -0.23 -17.29 -5.98
CA ILE A 437 -0.18 -18.51 -6.76
C ILE A 437 1.11 -18.54 -7.60
N GLN A 438 1.82 -19.66 -7.55
CA GLN A 438 3.03 -19.91 -8.33
C GLN A 438 3.03 -21.33 -8.89
N THR A 439 3.82 -21.53 -9.94
CA THR A 439 4.23 -22.86 -10.41
C THR A 439 5.60 -23.19 -9.84
N ILE A 440 5.83 -24.45 -9.51
CA ILE A 440 7.14 -24.94 -9.05
C ILE A 440 7.64 -25.91 -10.11
N GLN A 441 8.85 -25.71 -10.62
CA GLN A 441 9.37 -26.47 -11.77
C GLN A 441 9.35 -28.00 -11.56
N GLU A 442 9.53 -28.46 -10.33
CA GLU A 442 9.59 -29.87 -9.95
C GLU A 442 8.21 -30.50 -9.65
N PHE A 443 7.16 -29.70 -9.48
CA PHE A 443 5.85 -30.18 -9.04
C PHE A 443 4.71 -29.61 -9.88
N ASP A 444 3.94 -30.50 -10.50
CA ASP A 444 2.79 -30.12 -11.32
C ASP A 444 1.74 -29.33 -10.52
N GLY A 445 1.05 -28.44 -11.24
CA GLY A 445 -0.10 -27.68 -10.73
C GLY A 445 0.25 -26.29 -10.17
N ASN A 446 -0.77 -25.67 -9.58
CA ASN A 446 -0.68 -24.36 -8.97
C ASN A 446 -0.48 -24.51 -7.46
N TRP A 447 0.43 -23.72 -6.93
CA TRP A 447 0.83 -23.75 -5.53
C TRP A 447 0.65 -22.38 -4.91
N LEU A 448 0.12 -22.33 -3.70
CA LEU A 448 0.07 -21.09 -2.93
C LEU A 448 1.42 -20.87 -2.24
N ARG A 449 2.25 -19.98 -2.79
CA ARG A 449 3.44 -19.47 -2.09
C ARG A 449 2.98 -18.65 -0.90
N LEU A 450 3.39 -19.03 0.30
CA LEU A 450 3.05 -18.34 1.53
C LEU A 450 3.97 -17.14 1.78
N GLY A 451 3.33 -16.02 2.12
CA GLY A 451 3.96 -14.84 2.67
C GLY A 451 4.26 -14.94 4.16
N SER A 452 4.86 -13.89 4.71
CA SER A 452 5.11 -13.77 6.16
C SER A 452 3.84 -13.45 6.96
N ASN A 453 2.81 -12.92 6.29
CA ASN A 453 1.52 -12.60 6.90
C ASN A 453 0.54 -13.77 6.84
N ALA A 454 -0.47 -13.74 7.71
CA ALA A 454 -1.58 -14.69 7.73
C ALA A 454 -2.26 -14.79 6.36
N THR A 455 -2.46 -16.03 5.91
CA THR A 455 -3.28 -16.36 4.75
C THR A 455 -4.30 -17.41 5.16
N PHE A 456 -5.58 -17.20 4.85
CA PHE A 456 -6.64 -18.11 5.30
C PHE A 456 -7.82 -18.19 4.34
N PRO A 457 -8.53 -19.32 4.27
CA PRO A 457 -9.72 -19.47 3.46
C PRO A 457 -10.89 -18.62 4.01
N THR A 458 -11.57 -17.90 3.13
CA THR A 458 -12.72 -17.02 3.48
C THR A 458 -14.07 -17.72 3.37
N THR A 459 -14.08 -19.01 3.03
CA THR A 459 -15.31 -19.80 2.83
C THR A 459 -15.61 -20.78 3.96
N LEU A 460 -14.75 -20.83 4.99
CA LEU A 460 -14.96 -21.72 6.13
C LEU A 460 -16.18 -21.29 6.97
N PRO A 461 -16.86 -22.24 7.64
CA PRO A 461 -17.89 -21.90 8.60
C PRO A 461 -17.28 -21.10 9.76
N THR A 462 -18.08 -20.25 10.40
CA THR A 462 -17.67 -19.41 11.54
C THR A 462 -17.10 -20.24 12.70
N LEU A 463 -17.56 -21.48 12.86
CA LEU A 463 -17.03 -22.45 13.81
C LEU A 463 -16.69 -23.74 13.07
N LEU A 464 -15.46 -24.20 13.24
CA LEU A 464 -15.03 -25.51 12.80
C LEU A 464 -15.65 -26.60 13.68
N PRO A 465 -15.94 -27.79 13.12
CA PRO A 465 -16.43 -28.91 13.91
C PRO A 465 -15.39 -29.34 14.95
N GLU A 466 -15.85 -29.99 16.01
CA GLU A 466 -14.97 -30.51 17.07
C GLU A 466 -14.02 -31.62 16.57
N ASN A 467 -14.47 -32.39 15.58
CA ASN A 467 -13.67 -33.42 14.93
C ASN A 467 -13.46 -33.06 13.45
N PHE A 468 -12.22 -33.02 13.01
CA PHE A 468 -11.88 -32.79 11.61
C PHE A 468 -10.52 -33.36 11.24
N THR A 469 -10.32 -33.43 9.93
CA THR A 469 -9.02 -33.68 9.32
C THR A 469 -8.66 -32.52 8.39
N LEU A 470 -7.42 -32.03 8.48
CA LEU A 470 -6.80 -31.13 7.52
C LEU A 470 -5.74 -31.91 6.75
N ASP A 471 -5.91 -32.03 5.44
CA ASP A 471 -4.96 -32.65 4.52
C ASP A 471 -4.36 -31.58 3.59
N LEU A 472 -3.05 -31.60 3.37
CA LEU A 472 -2.38 -30.70 2.42
C LEU A 472 -1.01 -31.24 1.98
N ASP A 473 -0.56 -30.79 0.82
CA ASP A 473 0.84 -30.91 0.40
C ASP A 473 1.61 -29.66 0.80
N VAL A 474 2.86 -29.83 1.26
CA VAL A 474 3.77 -28.74 1.60
C VAL A 474 5.07 -28.91 0.82
N VAL A 475 5.54 -27.82 0.22
CA VAL A 475 6.78 -27.77 -0.57
C VAL A 475 7.67 -26.62 -0.08
N THR A 476 8.99 -26.81 -0.11
CA THR A 476 10.00 -25.75 0.05
C THR A 476 11.06 -25.82 -1.04
N VAL A 477 12.02 -24.89 -1.05
CA VAL A 477 13.13 -24.89 -2.02
C VAL A 477 14.16 -25.99 -1.75
N SER A 478 14.74 -26.49 -2.83
CA SER A 478 15.89 -27.38 -2.81
C SER A 478 17.17 -26.63 -2.46
N ASP A 479 18.17 -27.39 -2.00
CA ASP A 479 19.57 -26.97 -1.89
C ASP A 479 19.88 -25.72 -1.04
N PHE A 480 19.05 -25.43 -0.04
CA PHE A 480 19.42 -24.41 0.95
C PHE A 480 20.68 -24.82 1.75
N ALA A 481 21.63 -23.89 1.87
CA ALA A 481 22.91 -24.11 2.57
C ALA A 481 22.81 -23.97 4.09
N GLY A 482 21.72 -23.37 4.59
CA GLY A 482 21.46 -23.22 6.02
C GLY A 482 21.08 -24.54 6.70
N ARG A 483 21.10 -24.54 8.04
CA ARG A 483 20.65 -25.71 8.83
C ARG A 483 19.13 -25.93 8.79
N THR A 484 18.40 -24.87 8.48
CA THR A 484 16.94 -24.87 8.28
C THR A 484 16.61 -24.16 6.98
N GLY A 485 15.54 -24.62 6.32
CA GLY A 485 14.93 -23.98 5.16
C GLY A 485 13.56 -23.39 5.54
N GLY A 486 12.62 -23.44 4.59
CA GLY A 486 11.28 -22.88 4.76
C GLY A 486 10.53 -23.47 5.96
N GLN A 487 9.71 -22.63 6.61
CA GLN A 487 8.99 -22.97 7.82
C GLN A 487 7.49 -22.67 7.67
N LEU A 488 6.66 -23.71 7.66
CA LEU A 488 5.20 -23.56 7.66
C LEU A 488 4.70 -23.47 9.11
N LEU A 489 3.87 -22.47 9.40
CA LEU A 489 2.97 -22.47 10.55
C LEU A 489 1.54 -22.67 10.08
N ILE A 490 0.89 -23.71 10.61
CA ILE A 490 -0.56 -23.91 10.54
C ILE A 490 -1.12 -23.56 11.91
N HIS A 491 -1.95 -22.53 11.97
CA HIS A 491 -2.48 -21.99 13.20
C HIS A 491 -4.00 -22.08 13.23
N PHE A 492 -4.54 -22.69 14.28
CA PHE A 492 -5.95 -22.67 14.62
C PHE A 492 -6.17 -21.87 15.91
N SER A 493 -7.27 -21.11 15.96
CA SER A 493 -7.70 -20.48 17.20
C SER A 493 -9.19 -20.25 17.30
N ASN A 494 -9.66 -19.95 18.52
CA ASN A 494 -11.01 -19.44 18.78
C ASN A 494 -11.06 -17.89 18.83
N GLY A 495 -10.02 -17.22 18.33
CA GLY A 495 -9.90 -15.77 18.30
C GLY A 495 -11.03 -15.10 17.52
N THR A 496 -11.29 -13.82 17.80
CA THR A 496 -12.38 -13.06 17.15
C THR A 496 -12.01 -12.49 15.78
N GLY A 497 -10.80 -12.75 15.28
CA GLY A 497 -10.30 -12.27 13.99
C GLY A 497 -8.92 -11.64 14.10
N TYR A 498 -8.58 -10.79 13.14
CA TYR A 498 -7.34 -10.01 13.11
C TYR A 498 -7.62 -8.52 13.36
N SER A 499 -6.66 -7.82 13.95
CA SER A 499 -6.66 -6.37 14.08
C SER A 499 -6.38 -5.72 12.72
N VAL A 500 -6.53 -4.40 12.64
CA VAL A 500 -6.12 -3.60 11.47
C VAL A 500 -4.64 -3.76 11.11
N ASN A 501 -3.82 -4.23 12.06
CA ASN A 501 -2.39 -4.50 11.86
C ASN A 501 -2.11 -5.96 11.45
N GLY A 502 -3.15 -6.79 11.25
CA GLY A 502 -3.02 -8.20 10.90
C GLY A 502 -2.66 -9.10 12.09
N ASP A 503 -2.69 -8.57 13.32
CA ASP A 503 -2.41 -9.32 14.55
C ASP A 503 -3.67 -10.03 15.01
N GLU A 504 -3.56 -11.26 15.50
CA GLU A 504 -4.73 -11.96 16.00
C GLU A 504 -5.30 -11.23 17.24
N VAL A 505 -6.61 -11.00 17.27
CA VAL A 505 -7.29 -10.46 18.45
C VAL A 505 -7.51 -11.61 19.43
N LEU A 506 -6.59 -11.73 20.38
CA LEU A 506 -6.63 -12.75 21.42
C LEU A 506 -7.79 -12.52 22.38
N ARG A 507 -8.49 -13.60 22.73
CA ARG A 507 -9.53 -13.59 23.76
C ARG A 507 -8.98 -13.98 25.13
N PRO A 508 -9.62 -13.56 26.24
CA PRO A 508 -9.29 -14.07 27.57
C PRO A 508 -9.44 -15.60 27.67
N ASP A 509 -10.42 -16.17 26.97
CA ASP A 509 -10.68 -17.62 26.86
C ASP A 509 -9.97 -18.26 25.66
N ARG A 510 -8.79 -17.76 25.27
CA ARG A 510 -8.09 -18.20 24.06
C ARG A 510 -7.76 -19.68 24.07
N ILE A 511 -7.91 -20.28 22.89
CA ILE A 511 -7.50 -21.63 22.57
C ILE A 511 -6.76 -21.58 21.26
N THR A 512 -5.57 -22.17 21.22
CA THR A 512 -4.77 -22.25 20.00
C THR A 512 -4.25 -23.65 19.78
N LEU A 513 -4.04 -23.99 18.51
CA LEU A 513 -3.29 -25.16 18.07
C LEU A 513 -2.35 -24.68 16.97
N ASP A 514 -1.05 -24.76 17.25
CA ASP A 514 0.03 -24.39 16.34
C ASP A 514 0.79 -25.63 15.91
N LEU A 515 0.73 -25.94 14.62
CA LEU A 515 1.58 -26.95 13.99
C LEU A 515 2.63 -26.26 13.12
N LYS A 516 3.90 -26.37 13.53
CA LYS A 516 5.04 -25.85 12.81
C LYS A 516 5.82 -26.97 12.13
N LEU A 517 6.11 -26.81 10.84
CA LEU A 517 6.92 -27.73 10.04
C LEU A 517 8.17 -26.99 9.54
N ILE A 518 9.35 -27.52 9.83
CA ILE A 518 10.64 -26.89 9.58
C ILE A 518 11.45 -27.80 8.69
N ALA A 519 11.79 -27.36 7.48
CA ALA A 519 12.71 -28.09 6.62
C ALA A 519 14.13 -28.06 7.19
N GLY A 520 14.81 -29.21 7.27
CA GLY A 520 16.19 -29.31 7.78
C GLY A 520 17.24 -29.50 6.68
N SER A 521 18.50 -29.25 6.99
CA SER A 521 19.60 -29.62 6.08
C SER A 521 19.69 -31.14 5.90
N ASP A 522 19.69 -31.62 4.64
CA ASP A 522 19.88 -33.04 4.37
C ASP A 522 21.28 -33.52 4.75
N ALA A 523 22.29 -32.63 4.69
CA ALA A 523 23.65 -32.93 5.13
C ALA A 523 23.69 -33.19 6.65
N ASP A 524 23.03 -32.35 7.45
CA ASP A 524 22.95 -32.54 8.92
C ASP A 524 22.18 -33.83 9.26
N ARG A 525 21.15 -34.16 8.48
CA ARG A 525 20.39 -35.43 8.62
C ARG A 525 21.30 -36.63 8.38
N LEU A 526 22.10 -36.62 7.32
CA LEU A 526 23.02 -37.70 6.95
C LEU A 526 24.18 -37.83 7.94
N ALA A 527 24.68 -36.70 8.46
CA ALA A 527 25.75 -36.66 9.46
C ALA A 527 25.29 -37.07 10.87
N ALA A 528 23.98 -37.30 11.07
CA ALA A 528 23.35 -37.64 12.36
C ALA A 528 23.77 -36.69 13.52
N SER A 529 24.09 -35.43 13.20
CA SER A 529 24.50 -34.44 14.18
C SER A 529 23.89 -33.08 13.85
N ASN A 530 23.42 -32.37 14.88
CA ASN A 530 22.90 -31.00 14.78
C ASN A 530 21.72 -30.77 13.81
N PHE A 531 20.97 -31.81 13.41
CA PHE A 531 19.78 -31.65 12.56
C PHE A 531 18.73 -30.72 13.20
N ARG A 532 18.34 -29.66 12.48
CA ARG A 532 17.39 -28.63 12.95
C ARG A 532 16.02 -28.67 12.28
N GLY A 533 15.83 -29.55 11.29
CA GLY A 533 14.50 -29.82 10.73
C GLY A 533 13.59 -30.49 11.76
N GLY A 534 12.31 -30.19 11.72
CA GLY A 534 11.43 -30.61 12.81
C GLY A 534 9.95 -30.38 12.57
N ILE A 535 9.19 -31.02 13.45
CA ILE A 535 7.77 -30.77 13.69
C ILE A 535 7.63 -30.26 15.12
N GLU A 536 6.92 -29.15 15.30
CA GLU A 536 6.56 -28.60 16.61
C GLU A 536 5.04 -28.50 16.67
N LEU A 537 4.45 -29.05 17.73
CA LEU A 537 3.02 -28.94 18.01
C LEU A 537 2.86 -28.26 19.37
N GLU A 538 2.15 -27.14 19.39
CA GLU A 538 1.76 -26.44 20.62
C GLU A 538 0.24 -26.32 20.69
N MET A 539 -0.34 -26.64 21.84
CA MET A 539 -1.77 -26.49 22.10
C MET A 539 -1.96 -25.71 23.39
N HIS A 540 -2.67 -24.59 23.30
CA HIS A 540 -2.93 -23.73 24.46
C HIS A 540 -4.43 -23.67 24.74
N GLU A 541 -4.80 -23.69 26.02
CA GLU A 541 -6.16 -23.46 26.49
C GLU A 541 -6.10 -22.61 27.75
N ALA A 542 -6.59 -21.36 27.67
CA ALA A 542 -6.59 -20.43 28.80
C ALA A 542 -7.39 -21.00 29.99
N GLY A 543 -6.78 -21.04 31.17
CA GLY A 543 -7.39 -21.67 32.36
C GLY A 543 -7.58 -23.19 32.24
N GLY A 544 -6.87 -23.83 31.31
CA GLY A 544 -6.90 -25.27 31.10
C GLY A 544 -6.24 -26.07 32.23
N ALA A 545 -6.47 -27.38 32.24
CA ALA A 545 -5.90 -28.28 33.25
C ALA A 545 -4.37 -28.44 33.14
N ASN A 546 -3.80 -28.14 31.97
CA ASN A 546 -2.39 -28.29 31.65
C ASN A 546 -1.66 -26.96 31.86
N SER A 547 -1.09 -26.78 33.05
CA SER A 547 -0.27 -25.63 33.39
C SER A 547 0.87 -26.06 34.30
N GLU A 548 2.06 -25.53 34.05
CA GLU A 548 3.27 -25.79 34.83
C GLU A 548 4.10 -24.51 34.93
N ARG A 549 4.43 -24.10 36.16
CA ARG A 549 5.25 -22.90 36.46
C ARG A 549 4.77 -21.65 35.70
N ASN A 550 3.46 -21.40 35.72
CA ASN A 550 2.80 -20.28 35.05
C ASN A 550 2.87 -20.33 33.51
N ARG A 551 3.25 -21.46 32.91
CA ARG A 551 3.13 -21.69 31.46
C ARG A 551 2.02 -22.71 31.20
N GLU A 552 0.99 -22.26 30.48
CA GLU A 552 -0.15 -23.07 30.08
C GLU A 552 0.12 -23.78 28.75
N GLY A 553 -0.47 -24.96 28.58
CA GLY A 553 -0.51 -25.67 27.31
C GLY A 553 0.30 -26.95 27.26
N LEU A 554 0.28 -27.53 26.06
CA LEU A 554 0.92 -28.78 25.68
C LEU A 554 1.92 -28.50 24.57
N TYR A 555 3.05 -29.18 24.61
CA TYR A 555 4.14 -29.01 23.67
C TYR A 555 4.70 -30.36 23.24
N LEU A 556 5.08 -30.45 21.97
CA LEU A 556 5.91 -31.51 21.43
C LEU A 556 6.83 -30.94 20.36
N LYS A 557 8.08 -31.39 20.36
CA LYS A 557 9.04 -31.11 19.30
C LYS A 557 9.79 -32.38 18.95
N LYS A 558 9.81 -32.72 17.66
CA LYS A 558 10.49 -33.90 17.13
C LYS A 558 11.26 -33.58 15.85
N PRO A 559 12.38 -34.27 15.58
CA PRO A 559 13.03 -34.23 14.28
C PRO A 559 12.08 -34.67 13.15
N LEU A 560 12.13 -33.98 12.01
CA LEU A 560 11.39 -34.33 10.81
C LEU A 560 12.34 -34.64 9.64
N PRO A 561 12.96 -35.83 9.60
CA PRO A 561 13.96 -36.19 8.59
C PRO A 561 13.40 -36.35 7.17
N ASP A 562 12.09 -36.37 7.01
CA ASP A 562 11.41 -36.52 5.72
C ASP A 562 11.18 -35.17 5.00
N PHE A 563 11.53 -34.05 5.63
CA PHE A 563 11.42 -32.71 5.05
C PHE A 563 12.77 -31.98 5.13
N THR A 564 13.51 -31.97 4.02
CA THR A 564 14.90 -31.47 3.97
C THR A 564 15.20 -30.70 2.69
N SER A 565 16.41 -30.13 2.58
CA SER A 565 16.92 -29.48 1.36
C SER A 565 16.95 -30.40 0.12
N ARG A 566 16.86 -31.73 0.29
CA ARG A 566 16.75 -32.70 -0.81
C ARG A 566 15.43 -33.48 -0.82
N ARG A 567 14.64 -33.36 0.24
CA ARG A 567 13.29 -33.94 0.38
C ARG A 567 12.31 -32.79 0.57
N THR A 568 12.05 -32.09 -0.53
CA THR A 568 11.43 -30.76 -0.52
C THR A 568 9.91 -30.80 -0.48
N LYS A 569 9.28 -31.97 -0.60
CA LYS A 569 7.82 -32.15 -0.55
C LYS A 569 7.42 -33.17 0.52
N ILE A 570 6.38 -32.85 1.28
CA ILE A 570 5.69 -33.75 2.20
C ILE A 570 4.18 -33.64 2.05
N HIS A 571 3.48 -34.74 2.30
CA HIS A 571 2.04 -34.74 2.52
C HIS A 571 1.75 -34.71 4.02
N VAL A 572 0.88 -33.81 4.46
CA VAL A 572 0.55 -33.56 5.86
C VAL A 572 -0.93 -33.84 6.09
N THR A 573 -1.21 -34.68 7.09
CA THR A 573 -2.56 -34.89 7.62
C THR A 573 -2.56 -34.55 9.10
N LEU A 574 -3.38 -33.58 9.50
CA LEU A 574 -3.69 -33.29 10.91
C LEU A 574 -5.08 -33.83 11.22
N GLU A 575 -5.19 -34.68 12.23
CA GLU A 575 -6.47 -35.19 12.74
C GLU A 575 -6.73 -34.64 14.14
N LEU A 576 -7.82 -33.89 14.30
CA LEU A 576 -8.32 -33.47 15.59
C LEU A 576 -9.56 -34.30 15.93
N LYS A 577 -9.53 -35.00 17.06
CA LYS A 577 -10.64 -35.83 17.53
C LYS A 577 -10.79 -35.72 19.05
N GLY A 578 -11.94 -35.25 19.52
CA GLY A 578 -12.21 -35.07 20.95
C GLY A 578 -11.14 -34.21 21.66
N GLY A 579 -10.63 -33.18 20.98
CA GLY A 579 -9.56 -32.31 21.47
C GLY A 579 -8.13 -32.89 21.39
N GLN A 580 -7.96 -34.15 20.97
CA GLN A 580 -6.65 -34.76 20.76
C GLN A 580 -6.18 -34.54 19.32
N CYS A 581 -4.91 -34.17 19.14
CA CYS A 581 -4.32 -33.89 17.84
C CYS A 581 -3.27 -34.95 17.48
N ALA A 582 -3.48 -35.64 16.36
CA ALA A 582 -2.50 -36.53 15.74
C ALA A 582 -2.03 -35.93 14.41
N VAL A 583 -0.75 -36.09 14.09
CA VAL A 583 -0.17 -35.62 12.83
C VAL A 583 0.50 -36.76 12.10
N PHE A 584 0.23 -36.86 10.80
CA PHE A 584 0.82 -37.81 9.88
C PHE A 584 1.59 -37.08 8.80
N ILE A 585 2.79 -37.59 8.49
CA ILE A 585 3.62 -37.11 7.39
C ILE A 585 3.84 -38.28 6.45
N ASN A 586 3.47 -38.10 5.17
CA ASN A 586 3.53 -39.15 4.16
C ASN A 586 2.84 -40.45 4.63
N ASN A 587 1.65 -40.30 5.22
CA ASN A 587 0.83 -41.39 5.82
C ASN A 587 1.44 -42.09 7.05
N LYS A 588 2.59 -41.64 7.54
CA LYS A 588 3.19 -42.16 8.78
C LYS A 588 2.84 -41.25 9.95
N LYS A 589 2.28 -41.82 11.02
CA LYS A 589 2.02 -41.05 12.26
C LYS A 589 3.34 -40.58 12.86
N VAL A 590 3.50 -39.27 13.02
CA VAL A 590 4.71 -38.63 13.59
C VAL A 590 4.45 -37.97 14.94
N VAL A 591 3.20 -37.57 15.19
CA VAL A 591 2.74 -37.04 16.48
C VAL A 591 1.61 -37.91 16.97
N ASP A 592 1.81 -38.56 18.12
CA ASP A 592 0.74 -39.20 18.87
C ASP A 592 0.32 -38.27 20.03
N PRO A 593 -0.99 -38.03 20.26
CA PRO A 593 -1.45 -37.14 21.32
C PRO A 593 -0.90 -37.51 22.70
N THR A 594 -0.64 -38.80 22.95
CA THR A 594 -0.11 -39.29 24.24
C THR A 594 1.33 -38.86 24.53
N GLU A 595 2.05 -38.36 23.53
CA GLU A 595 3.44 -37.92 23.63
C GLU A 595 3.57 -36.45 24.02
N LEU A 596 2.47 -35.69 24.00
CA LEU A 596 2.44 -34.28 24.38
C LEU A 596 2.85 -34.10 25.85
N LYS A 597 3.70 -33.11 26.12
CA LYS A 597 4.17 -32.78 27.47
C LYS A 597 3.76 -31.37 27.86
N LEU A 598 3.82 -31.06 29.15
CA LEU A 598 3.82 -29.69 29.62
C LEU A 598 5.16 -29.02 29.27
N SER A 599 5.22 -27.70 29.42
CA SER A 599 6.36 -26.90 28.97
C SER A 599 7.71 -27.22 29.64
N TYR A 600 7.73 -27.92 30.77
CA TYR A 600 8.94 -28.39 31.44
C TYR A 600 9.00 -29.93 31.51
N ASP A 601 8.54 -30.60 30.46
CA ASP A 601 8.60 -32.05 30.23
C ASP A 601 7.78 -32.92 31.19
N SER A 602 6.98 -32.32 32.07
CA SER A 602 6.00 -33.05 32.89
C SER A 602 4.91 -33.70 32.04
N ASN A 603 4.35 -34.81 32.53
CA ASN A 603 3.23 -35.50 31.86
C ASN A 603 2.00 -34.58 31.75
N CYS A 604 1.33 -34.62 30.60
CA CYS A 604 0.02 -34.00 30.41
C CYS A 604 -0.99 -34.55 31.43
N ARG A 605 -1.79 -33.65 32.03
CA ARG A 605 -2.96 -34.07 32.83
C ARG A 605 -4.10 -34.49 31.91
N ARG A 606 -4.20 -33.81 30.77
CA ARG A 606 -5.07 -34.15 29.64
C ARG A 606 -4.27 -33.96 28.36
N CYS A 607 -4.07 -35.01 27.58
CA CYS A 607 -3.21 -34.94 26.39
C CYS A 607 -4.02 -34.47 25.17
N GLY A 608 -4.61 -33.29 25.29
CA GLY A 608 -5.50 -32.64 24.34
C GLY A 608 -6.25 -31.44 24.95
N LEU A 609 -7.03 -30.75 24.12
CA LEU A 609 -7.93 -29.66 24.51
C LEU A 609 -9.21 -30.19 25.16
N SER A 610 -9.91 -29.35 25.93
CA SER A 610 -11.25 -29.65 26.41
C SER A 610 -12.25 -29.81 25.26
N ALA A 611 -13.15 -30.81 25.40
CA ALA A 611 -14.27 -31.02 24.48
C ALA A 611 -15.22 -29.81 24.41
N GLY A 612 -15.92 -29.68 23.29
CA GLY A 612 -16.94 -28.64 23.07
C GLY A 612 -16.40 -27.22 22.85
N LYS A 613 -15.08 -27.06 22.65
CA LYS A 613 -14.45 -25.76 22.37
C LYS A 613 -13.97 -25.67 20.91
N PRO A 614 -14.81 -25.18 19.98
CA PRO A 614 -14.47 -25.13 18.56
C PRO A 614 -13.47 -24.02 18.23
N PHE A 615 -12.68 -24.25 17.18
CA PHE A 615 -11.91 -23.19 16.53
C PHE A 615 -12.81 -22.37 15.61
N SER A 616 -12.53 -21.08 15.49
CA SER A 616 -13.18 -20.17 14.55
C SER A 616 -12.24 -19.74 13.43
N LEU A 617 -10.93 -20.03 13.55
CA LEU A 617 -9.90 -19.56 12.63
C LEU A 617 -8.96 -20.70 12.24
N LEU A 618 -8.56 -20.71 10.98
CA LEU A 618 -7.47 -21.51 10.41
C LEU A 618 -6.65 -20.59 9.51
N ASN A 619 -5.36 -20.42 9.76
CA ASN A 619 -4.47 -19.68 8.87
C ASN A 619 -3.10 -20.35 8.69
N PHE A 620 -2.44 -19.95 7.61
CA PHE A 620 -1.14 -20.44 7.16
C PHE A 620 -0.18 -19.28 7.03
N ARG A 621 1.07 -19.48 7.45
CA ARG A 621 2.15 -18.47 7.36
C ARG A 621 3.49 -19.13 7.06
N ASN A 622 4.34 -18.42 6.32
CA ASN A 622 5.77 -18.69 6.34
C ASN A 622 6.39 -17.94 7.53
N VAL A 623 6.93 -18.67 8.50
CA VAL A 623 7.48 -18.13 9.76
C VAL A 623 9.00 -18.23 9.84
N ASP A 624 9.67 -18.18 8.68
CA ASP A 624 11.12 -18.16 8.66
C ASP A 624 11.66 -16.88 9.33
N ASN A 625 12.42 -17.09 10.40
CA ASN A 625 12.99 -16.04 11.23
C ASN A 625 14.41 -15.63 10.77
N THR A 626 14.94 -16.25 9.72
CA THR A 626 16.34 -16.06 9.31
C THR A 626 16.58 -14.87 8.39
N GLY A 627 15.52 -14.19 7.92
CA GLY A 627 15.61 -13.12 6.94
C GLY A 627 16.04 -13.60 5.54
N ALA A 628 16.31 -14.89 5.37
CA ALA A 628 16.48 -15.54 4.08
C ALA A 628 15.08 -15.91 3.55
N ASP A 629 14.75 -15.48 2.34
CA ASP A 629 13.47 -15.79 1.68
C ASP A 629 13.40 -17.29 1.30
N PHE A 630 13.37 -18.25 2.25
CA PHE A 630 13.07 -19.64 1.91
C PHE A 630 11.55 -19.77 1.70
N PRO A 631 11.06 -19.83 0.44
CA PRO A 631 9.63 -19.89 0.22
C PRO A 631 9.07 -21.23 0.69
N VAL A 632 7.84 -21.16 1.19
CA VAL A 632 7.02 -22.31 1.52
C VAL A 632 5.79 -22.24 0.63
N TYR A 633 5.40 -23.39 0.09
CA TYR A 633 4.25 -23.52 -0.76
C TYR A 633 3.30 -24.55 -0.17
N ILE A 634 2.00 -24.30 -0.27
CA ILE A 634 0.97 -25.28 0.06
C ILE A 634 0.10 -25.57 -1.16
N GLY A 635 -0.41 -26.80 -1.24
CA GLY A 635 -1.28 -27.28 -2.32
C GLY A 635 -2.23 -28.36 -1.81
N ASN A 636 -3.28 -28.64 -2.60
CA ASN A 636 -4.23 -29.73 -2.32
C ASN A 636 -4.85 -29.66 -0.91
N VAL A 637 -5.22 -28.46 -0.45
CA VAL A 637 -5.70 -28.22 0.91
C VAL A 637 -7.14 -28.70 1.04
N LYS A 638 -7.38 -29.66 1.94
CA LYS A 638 -8.71 -30.20 2.24
C LYS A 638 -8.99 -30.16 3.73
N LEU A 639 -10.17 -29.67 4.11
CA LEU A 639 -10.65 -29.72 5.48
C LEU A 639 -11.96 -30.51 5.51
N ILE A 640 -12.00 -31.59 6.29
CA ILE A 640 -13.10 -32.55 6.31
C ILE A 640 -13.58 -32.73 7.75
N LYS A 641 -14.88 -32.52 7.99
CA LYS A 641 -15.56 -32.88 9.25
C LYS A 641 -15.55 -34.39 9.45
N LYS A 642 -15.23 -34.84 10.66
CA LYS A 642 -15.25 -36.26 11.07
C LYS A 642 -16.41 -36.61 11.99
#